data_AF-A0A9P6QH70-F1
#
_entry.id   AF-A0A9P6QH70-F1
#
_cell.length_a   1.000
_cell.length_b   1.000
_cell.length_c   1.000
_cell.angle_alpha   90.00
_cell.angle_beta   90.00
_cell.angle_gamma   90.00
#
_symmetry.space_group_name_H-M   'P 1'
#
loop_
_entity.id
_entity.type
_entity.pdbx_description
1 polymer ?
#
loop_
_entity_poly.entity_id
_entity_poly.type
_entity_poly.pdbx_seq_one_letter_code
_entity_poly.pdbx_strand_id
1 'polypeptide(L)'
;MKFGQHLVESMQPEWAFNYISYNELKEVLKTRTDTQIWTEADEGYFVELLERELEKVYSFQLVKVGEIQRKLAYYSSQAQEMKKRQAEEDTWRGLEVELYRLIAEIDVLAKYTRLNYTGFLKIVKKHDKQTRWMLKPIFHVRLNSKPFHKESFDTIIVRLSNIYHQVVARGQKNKGDERFANWDSSAFVRDTTKYWIHPDNITEVKLVIMKHLPVLLFNTKKEYEEDDSAISSVYVDNENFECYQNRLEKTDGAQAIRIRWYGPMPVDNSQCFLERKVHREKWTGEQSVKERFPIKTKYINPYLNGTYTMDVKFAKLKATGQKSVKDVELMQKLANDVQQSIVGKRMRPKVRAFYRRTAFQLQNDARVRISLDTELSLIREDDWSRVRAGDNWKREDVGIDWPFKHLPSEDITRFPYAVLEVKLQTQHGQEPPAWIVELINSHLVESCPRFSKYIHGVATLLEDKIQILPFWLPQMDQDIRKPPNTDFGLTSFLPRAWPIGTPQIAVRPAIPARPRLEGGSSEIKVLGEGATTGPKSLSEFEPKKPKTMDKATYQKMMAENSTRKRPDNSNFYGMPAVQAASKNSLAVSHPLVDHGPVTPLPLPGTTTASATPRPRVNNNNNNNLMAPPQKPWMSNRDSQASLGSQFSSNLLMSEKNNAGGGGKDDGEGADGLLRKKSTIKRRKFGFREKRPGAVKRVTAPVRMEPKVFFANERTFLNWLQFSVLLGSIALTLLNFGDDMSRISGAVLTVITLLAMVYALGIFHTRLSNILSTKPNRQFHDRLGPTALCVFLFGAYFLNFYTKFIRTPAPAAAP
;
A
#
# COMPACT_ATOMS: atom_id res chain seq x y z
N MET A 1 -6.92 21.40 -7.24
CA MET A 1 -6.19 22.65 -6.89
C MET A 1 -5.14 22.95 -7.95
N LYS A 2 -4.69 24.21 -8.10
CA LYS A 2 -3.54 24.55 -8.97
C LYS A 2 -2.25 24.17 -8.24
N PHE A 3 -1.24 23.61 -8.92
CA PHE A 3 -0.06 23.08 -8.23
C PHE A 3 0.74 24.14 -7.45
N GLY A 4 0.85 25.37 -7.96
CA GLY A 4 1.54 26.45 -7.23
C GLY A 4 0.87 26.87 -5.92
N GLN A 5 -0.43 26.59 -5.74
CA GLN A 5 -1.13 26.80 -4.46
C GLN A 5 -0.83 25.63 -3.51
N HIS A 6 -1.06 24.40 -3.98
CA HIS A 6 -0.71 23.16 -3.25
C HIS A 6 0.77 23.13 -2.80
N LEU A 7 1.71 23.64 -3.61
CA LEU A 7 3.11 23.70 -3.22
C LEU A 7 3.29 24.57 -1.98
N VAL A 8 2.74 25.79 -1.97
CA VAL A 8 2.79 26.71 -0.83
C VAL A 8 2.04 26.15 0.38
N GLU A 9 0.87 25.54 0.17
CA GLU A 9 0.04 24.90 1.21
C GLU A 9 0.72 23.68 1.85
N SER A 10 1.63 23.00 1.15
CA SER A 10 2.33 21.77 1.61
C SER A 10 3.81 21.99 1.93
N MET A 11 4.29 23.24 1.91
CA MET A 11 5.70 23.59 2.10
C MET A 11 6.04 23.75 3.58
N GLN A 12 7.15 23.14 4.02
CA GLN A 12 7.67 23.39 5.36
C GLN A 12 8.24 24.82 5.44
N PRO A 13 7.75 25.71 6.33
CA PRO A 13 8.14 27.12 6.35
C PRO A 13 9.64 27.34 6.54
N GLU A 14 10.27 26.57 7.43
CA GLU A 14 11.71 26.61 7.71
C GLU A 14 12.59 26.36 6.49
N TRP A 15 12.10 25.59 5.51
CA TRP A 15 12.87 25.18 4.34
C TRP A 15 12.41 25.88 3.05
N ALA A 16 11.50 26.86 3.16
CA ALA A 16 10.79 27.46 2.04
C ALA A 16 11.71 27.97 0.91
N PHE A 17 12.84 28.59 1.26
CA PHE A 17 13.84 29.06 0.30
C PHE A 17 14.44 27.95 -0.58
N ASN A 18 14.59 26.74 -0.03
CA ASN A 18 15.23 25.61 -0.70
C ASN A 18 14.27 24.86 -1.64
N TYR A 19 12.96 25.04 -1.50
CA TYR A 19 11.99 24.51 -2.47
C TYR A 19 12.15 25.17 -3.84
N ILE A 20 11.71 24.46 -4.89
CA ILE A 20 11.65 25.00 -6.25
C ILE A 20 10.75 26.24 -6.32
N SER A 21 11.28 27.33 -6.86
CA SER A 21 10.59 28.60 -7.14
C SER A 21 9.57 28.46 -8.29
N TYR A 22 8.61 27.55 -8.14
CA TYR A 22 7.64 27.18 -9.18
C TYR A 22 6.80 28.37 -9.65
N ASN A 23 6.54 29.36 -8.79
CA ASN A 23 5.75 30.54 -9.16
C ASN A 23 6.56 31.53 -10.01
N GLU A 24 7.81 31.81 -9.64
CA GLU A 24 8.74 32.65 -10.41
C GLU A 24 9.00 32.03 -11.79
N LEU A 25 9.39 30.75 -11.85
CA LEU A 25 9.56 30.00 -13.10
C LEU A 25 8.29 30.04 -13.96
N LYS A 26 7.11 29.94 -13.33
CA LYS A 26 5.80 30.01 -14.00
C LYS A 26 5.50 31.40 -14.56
N GLU A 27 6.03 32.45 -13.95
CA GLU A 27 5.86 33.85 -14.35
C GLU A 27 6.88 34.27 -15.41
N VAL A 28 8.15 33.85 -15.33
CA VAL A 28 9.13 33.97 -16.44
C VAL A 28 8.57 33.34 -17.72
N LEU A 29 8.02 32.11 -17.63
CA LEU A 29 7.32 31.43 -18.73
C LEU A 29 6.02 32.10 -19.20
N LYS A 30 5.46 33.02 -18.43
CA LYS A 30 4.29 33.80 -18.86
C LYS A 30 4.79 35.05 -19.56
N THR A 31 5.48 35.93 -18.84
CA THR A 31 5.90 37.24 -19.32
C THR A 31 6.61 37.14 -20.66
N ARG A 32 7.62 36.27 -20.83
CA ARG A 32 8.36 36.14 -22.10
C ARG A 32 7.50 35.62 -23.26
N THR A 33 6.62 34.63 -23.03
CA THR A 33 5.69 34.11 -24.05
C THR A 33 4.51 35.05 -24.34
N ASP A 34 4.10 35.85 -23.35
CA ASP A 34 3.03 36.84 -23.46
C ASP A 34 3.55 38.11 -24.20
N THR A 35 4.88 38.39 -24.20
CA THR A 35 5.51 39.50 -24.93
C THR A 35 6.05 39.16 -26.33
N GLN A 36 6.66 37.98 -26.54
CA GLN A 36 7.39 37.65 -27.77
C GLN A 36 7.31 36.15 -28.12
N ILE A 37 7.71 35.81 -29.34
CA ILE A 37 7.91 34.41 -29.75
C ILE A 37 9.16 33.88 -29.02
N TRP A 38 9.04 32.73 -28.36
CA TRP A 38 10.12 32.13 -27.55
C TRP A 38 11.39 31.90 -28.38
N THR A 39 12.48 32.56 -27.97
CA THR A 39 13.78 32.54 -28.66
C THR A 39 14.76 31.54 -28.03
N GLU A 40 15.87 31.26 -28.73
CA GLU A 40 16.99 30.49 -28.18
C GLU A 40 17.62 31.14 -26.94
N ALA A 41 17.62 32.48 -26.84
CA ALA A 41 18.06 33.22 -25.66
C ALA A 41 17.08 33.07 -24.47
N ASP A 42 15.78 32.92 -24.74
CA ASP A 42 14.78 32.58 -23.70
C ASP A 42 14.94 31.15 -23.20
N GLU A 43 15.16 30.19 -24.11
CA GLU A 43 15.47 28.80 -23.78
C GLU A 43 16.71 28.74 -22.90
N GLY A 44 17.84 29.34 -23.33
CA GLY A 44 19.09 29.37 -22.57
C GLY A 44 18.93 29.93 -21.15
N TYR A 45 18.30 31.11 -21.02
CA TYR A 45 18.04 31.75 -19.72
C TYR A 45 17.12 30.90 -18.83
N PHE A 46 16.06 30.32 -19.39
CA PHE A 46 15.12 29.49 -18.63
C PHE A 46 15.75 28.15 -18.19
N VAL A 47 16.64 27.60 -19.02
CA VAL A 47 17.42 26.39 -18.75
C VAL A 47 18.45 26.65 -17.64
N GLU A 48 19.19 27.76 -17.68
CA GLU A 48 20.11 28.18 -16.61
C GLU A 48 19.36 28.34 -15.27
N LEU A 49 18.22 29.03 -15.28
CA LEU A 49 17.39 29.23 -14.10
C LEU A 49 16.87 27.90 -13.53
N LEU A 50 16.51 26.93 -14.37
CA LEU A 50 16.14 25.58 -13.95
C LEU A 50 17.31 24.76 -13.42
N GLU A 51 18.54 24.96 -13.92
CA GLU A 51 19.73 24.30 -13.37
C GLU A 51 20.14 24.87 -12.01
N ARG A 52 20.04 26.19 -11.82
CA ARG A 52 20.27 26.84 -10.52
C ARG A 52 19.28 26.31 -9.47
N GLU A 53 18.00 26.19 -9.83
CA GLU A 53 16.97 25.62 -8.96
C GLU A 53 17.18 24.12 -8.71
N LEU A 54 17.65 23.36 -9.70
CA LEU A 54 18.00 21.94 -9.53
C LEU A 54 19.17 21.76 -8.56
N GLU A 55 20.22 22.60 -8.68
CA GLU A 55 21.37 22.55 -7.78
C GLU A 55 20.98 22.95 -6.35
N LYS A 56 20.17 24.01 -6.17
CA LYS A 56 19.61 24.41 -4.87
C LYS A 56 18.86 23.26 -4.20
N VAL A 57 17.98 22.58 -4.93
CA VAL A 57 17.18 21.47 -4.40
C VAL A 57 18.06 20.25 -4.06
N TYR A 58 19.02 19.91 -4.93
CA TYR A 58 19.93 18.77 -4.80
C TYR A 58 20.90 18.93 -3.64
N SER A 59 21.61 20.06 -3.57
CA SER A 59 22.58 20.36 -2.52
C SER A 59 21.94 20.39 -1.12
N PHE A 60 20.77 21.02 -0.95
CA PHE A 60 20.04 20.99 0.32
C PHE A 60 19.63 19.58 0.73
N GLN A 61 19.15 18.76 -0.22
CA GLN A 61 18.76 17.38 0.05
C GLN A 61 19.94 16.52 0.50
N LEU A 62 21.11 16.62 -0.17
CA LEU A 62 22.34 15.95 0.26
C LEU A 62 22.80 16.39 1.66
N VAL A 63 22.78 17.70 1.94
CA VAL A 63 23.14 18.23 3.27
C VAL A 63 22.23 17.66 4.35
N LYS A 64 20.91 17.60 4.11
CA LYS A 64 19.95 17.04 5.07
C LYS A 64 20.06 15.51 5.22
N VAL A 65 20.32 14.75 4.17
CA VAL A 65 20.62 13.32 4.29
C VAL A 65 21.91 13.10 5.10
N GLY A 66 22.97 13.86 4.83
CA GLY A 66 24.22 13.80 5.59
C GLY A 66 24.06 14.25 7.06
N GLU A 67 23.16 15.17 7.37
CA GLU A 67 22.78 15.53 8.74
C GLU A 67 22.06 14.36 9.44
N ILE A 68 21.03 13.78 8.81
CA ILE A 68 20.27 12.63 9.34
C ILE A 68 21.18 11.41 9.56
N GLN A 69 22.09 11.11 8.64
CA GLN A 69 23.06 10.01 8.79
C GLN A 69 24.02 10.23 9.96
N ARG A 70 24.50 11.46 10.18
CA ARG A 70 25.33 11.81 11.34
C ARG A 70 24.56 11.73 12.66
N LYS A 71 23.29 12.20 12.68
CA LYS A 71 22.37 12.02 13.83
C LYS A 71 22.17 10.54 14.15
N LEU A 72 21.88 9.69 13.15
CA LEU A 72 21.75 8.24 13.34
C LEU A 72 23.03 7.59 13.91
N ALA A 73 24.20 7.94 13.39
CA ALA A 73 25.47 7.41 13.91
C ALA A 73 25.70 7.83 15.37
N TYR A 74 25.44 9.09 15.70
CA TYR A 74 25.55 9.62 17.06
C TYR A 74 24.58 8.98 18.04
N TYR A 75 23.29 8.85 17.69
CA TYR A 75 22.29 8.19 18.52
C TYR A 75 22.55 6.67 18.66
N SER A 76 23.10 6.00 17.65
CA SER A 76 23.53 4.61 17.74
C SER A 76 24.67 4.43 18.76
N SER A 77 25.71 5.26 18.69
CA SER A 77 26.82 5.24 19.64
C SER A 77 26.35 5.54 21.07
N GLN A 78 25.50 6.57 21.26
CA GLN A 78 24.90 6.87 22.56
C GLN A 78 24.08 5.69 23.11
N ALA A 79 23.20 5.09 22.30
CA ALA A 79 22.38 3.95 22.74
C ALA A 79 23.23 2.71 23.12
N GLN A 80 24.44 2.57 22.57
CA GLN A 80 25.42 1.55 22.99
C GLN A 80 26.18 1.94 24.26
N GLU A 81 26.54 3.21 24.42
CA GLU A 81 27.24 3.74 25.59
C GLU A 81 26.35 3.77 26.83
N MET A 82 25.11 4.26 26.71
CA MET A 82 24.06 4.21 27.74
C MET A 82 23.78 2.77 28.18
N LYS A 83 23.76 1.81 27.24
CA LYS A 83 23.62 0.38 27.53
C LYS A 83 24.82 -0.18 28.30
N LYS A 84 26.04 0.24 27.99
CA LYS A 84 27.27 -0.17 28.73
C LYS A 84 27.31 0.42 30.14
N ARG A 85 26.87 1.68 30.32
CA ARG A 85 26.85 2.38 31.61
C ARG A 85 25.62 2.12 32.47
N GLN A 86 24.61 1.40 31.97
CA GLN A 86 23.31 1.21 32.63
C GLN A 86 22.64 2.56 32.98
N ALA A 87 22.58 3.47 32.00
CA ALA A 87 22.12 4.85 32.22
C ALA A 87 20.65 4.94 32.68
N GLU A 88 20.35 6.00 33.44
CA GLU A 88 19.06 6.27 34.09
C GLU A 88 17.90 6.47 33.10
N GLU A 89 16.66 6.20 33.53
CA GLU A 89 15.49 6.17 32.63
C GLU A 89 15.25 7.50 31.90
N ASP A 90 15.45 8.64 32.56
CA ASP A 90 15.26 9.96 31.94
C ASP A 90 16.29 10.25 30.83
N THR A 91 17.48 9.65 30.87
CA THR A 91 18.44 9.73 29.76
C THR A 91 17.94 8.98 28.52
N TRP A 92 17.31 7.81 28.71
CA TRP A 92 16.67 7.06 27.63
C TRP A 92 15.44 7.78 27.08
N ARG A 93 14.61 8.38 27.94
CA ARG A 93 13.46 9.21 27.53
C ARG A 93 13.92 10.42 26.71
N GLY A 94 15.00 11.08 27.11
CA GLY A 94 15.62 12.17 26.34
C GLY A 94 16.04 11.72 24.94
N LEU A 95 16.75 10.60 24.82
CA LEU A 95 17.15 10.04 23.53
C LEU A 95 15.93 9.59 22.69
N GLU A 96 14.86 9.10 23.32
CA GLU A 96 13.60 8.76 22.65
C GLU A 96 12.93 10.00 22.01
N VAL A 97 12.92 11.15 22.72
CA VAL A 97 12.43 12.43 22.19
C VAL A 97 13.23 12.91 20.98
N GLU A 98 14.56 12.80 21.01
CA GLU A 98 15.40 13.15 19.86
C GLU A 98 15.14 12.21 18.66
N LEU A 99 14.89 10.92 18.89
CA LEU A 99 14.50 9.98 17.84
C LEU A 99 13.12 10.30 17.25
N TYR A 100 12.15 10.79 18.03
CA TYR A 100 10.88 11.30 17.48
C TYR A 100 11.07 12.54 16.60
N ARG A 101 11.99 13.46 16.95
CA ARG A 101 12.34 14.59 16.07
C ARG A 101 13.00 14.12 14.78
N LEU A 102 13.89 13.13 14.85
CA LEU A 102 14.52 12.55 13.66
C LEU A 102 13.51 11.83 12.75
N ILE A 103 12.52 11.14 13.31
CA ILE A 103 11.38 10.57 12.57
C ILE A 103 10.61 11.66 11.81
N ALA A 104 10.37 12.81 12.44
CA ALA A 104 9.71 13.95 11.79
C ALA A 104 10.56 14.53 10.64
N GLU A 105 11.85 14.75 10.86
CA GLU A 105 12.76 15.30 9.86
C GLU A 105 12.87 14.41 8.60
N ILE A 106 12.85 13.08 8.76
CA ILE A 106 12.86 12.12 7.65
C ILE A 106 11.56 12.19 6.82
N ASP A 107 10.40 12.30 7.47
CA ASP A 107 9.12 12.44 6.76
C ASP A 107 9.01 13.77 6.00
N VAL A 108 9.39 14.88 6.64
CA VAL A 108 9.41 16.20 5.98
C VAL A 108 10.42 16.21 4.82
N LEU A 109 11.56 15.53 4.93
CA LEU A 109 12.53 15.37 3.84
C LEU A 109 11.99 14.51 2.67
N ALA A 110 11.27 13.43 2.96
CA ALA A 110 10.61 12.63 1.93
C ALA A 110 9.49 13.42 1.21
N LYS A 111 8.73 14.24 1.96
CA LYS A 111 7.71 15.15 1.43
C LYS A 111 8.36 16.25 0.57
N TYR A 112 9.44 16.88 1.03
CA TYR A 112 10.27 17.84 0.28
C TYR A 112 10.76 17.27 -1.06
N THR A 113 11.43 16.12 -1.05
CA THR A 113 11.98 15.47 -2.25
C THR A 113 10.89 15.20 -3.29
N ARG A 114 9.74 14.67 -2.84
CA ARG A 114 8.62 14.34 -3.73
C ARG A 114 7.92 15.58 -4.30
N LEU A 115 7.73 16.63 -3.49
CA LEU A 115 7.13 17.89 -3.93
C LEU A 115 8.01 18.60 -4.96
N ASN A 116 9.32 18.71 -4.71
CA ASN A 116 10.26 19.36 -5.63
C ASN A 116 10.41 18.60 -6.95
N TYR A 117 10.56 17.28 -6.90
CA TYR A 117 10.58 16.44 -8.12
C TYR A 117 9.29 16.62 -8.94
N THR A 118 8.15 16.62 -8.26
CA THR A 118 6.84 16.89 -8.88
C THR A 118 6.76 18.30 -9.47
N GLY A 119 7.42 19.29 -8.86
CA GLY A 119 7.54 20.65 -9.36
C GLY A 119 8.34 20.73 -10.66
N PHE A 120 9.53 20.14 -10.71
CA PHE A 120 10.34 20.05 -11.94
C PHE A 120 9.57 19.37 -13.09
N LEU A 121 8.94 18.22 -12.83
CA LEU A 121 8.13 17.54 -13.85
C LEU A 121 6.92 18.37 -14.32
N LYS A 122 6.36 19.23 -13.46
CA LYS A 122 5.21 20.10 -13.81
C LYS A 122 5.61 21.41 -14.48
N ILE A 123 6.79 21.97 -14.20
CA ILE A 123 7.26 23.21 -14.84
C ILE A 123 7.79 22.92 -16.24
N VAL A 124 8.58 21.85 -16.42
CA VAL A 124 9.08 21.44 -17.75
C VAL A 124 7.92 20.99 -18.65
N LYS A 125 6.95 20.24 -18.12
CA LYS A 125 5.70 19.93 -18.85
C LYS A 125 4.83 21.16 -19.17
N LYS A 126 5.01 22.29 -18.48
CA LYS A 126 4.33 23.56 -18.75
C LYS A 126 5.08 24.36 -19.82
N HIS A 127 6.41 24.40 -19.75
CA HIS A 127 7.30 24.93 -20.78
C HIS A 127 6.98 24.29 -22.14
N ASP A 128 7.15 22.97 -22.29
CA ASP A 128 6.93 22.24 -23.54
C ASP A 128 5.52 22.46 -24.14
N LYS A 129 4.53 22.82 -23.32
CA LYS A 129 3.16 23.10 -23.75
C LYS A 129 2.98 24.55 -24.23
N GLN A 130 3.70 25.52 -23.66
CA GLN A 130 3.60 26.93 -24.02
C GLN A 130 4.53 27.29 -25.19
N THR A 131 5.81 26.93 -25.08
CA THR A 131 6.86 27.33 -26.04
C THR A 131 6.86 26.44 -27.28
N ARG A 132 6.40 25.18 -27.13
CA ARG A 132 6.50 24.07 -28.11
C ARG A 132 7.91 23.50 -28.29
N TRP A 133 8.92 24.06 -27.63
CA TRP A 133 10.28 23.51 -27.57
C TRP A 133 10.29 22.27 -26.66
N MET A 134 11.15 21.27 -26.94
CA MET A 134 11.17 20.00 -26.20
C MET A 134 12.28 19.94 -25.15
N LEU A 135 12.08 20.60 -24.00
CA LEU A 135 13.05 20.59 -22.91
C LEU A 135 13.02 19.29 -22.09
N LYS A 136 11.86 18.60 -22.03
CA LYS A 136 11.69 17.41 -21.19
C LYS A 136 12.74 16.28 -21.36
N PRO A 137 13.18 15.88 -22.57
CA PRO A 137 14.20 14.84 -22.71
C PRO A 137 15.54 15.28 -22.11
N ILE A 138 15.98 16.50 -22.43
CA ILE A 138 17.24 17.10 -22.00
C ILE A 138 17.26 17.27 -20.47
N PHE A 139 16.22 17.87 -19.90
CA PHE A 139 16.12 18.05 -18.45
C PHE A 139 15.96 16.72 -17.69
N HIS A 140 15.40 15.69 -18.31
CA HIS A 140 15.42 14.34 -17.73
C HIS A 140 16.83 13.76 -17.62
N VAL A 141 17.76 14.05 -18.52
CA VAL A 141 19.17 13.62 -18.37
C VAL A 141 19.79 14.31 -17.14
N ARG A 142 19.59 15.61 -16.99
CA ARG A 142 20.09 16.42 -15.85
C ARG A 142 19.47 16.00 -14.50
N LEU A 143 18.18 15.68 -14.47
CA LEU A 143 17.53 15.04 -13.30
C LEU A 143 18.07 13.64 -12.98
N ASN A 144 18.67 12.93 -13.95
CA ASN A 144 19.28 11.62 -13.71
C ASN A 144 20.72 11.71 -13.20
N SER A 145 21.48 12.76 -13.56
CA SER A 145 22.84 13.02 -13.05
C SER A 145 22.85 13.69 -11.67
N LYS A 146 21.77 14.38 -11.27
CA LYS A 146 21.55 14.92 -9.90
C LYS A 146 20.32 14.27 -9.24
N PRO A 147 20.40 12.99 -8.82
CA PRO A 147 19.22 12.15 -8.60
C PRO A 147 18.62 12.21 -7.17
N PHE A 148 18.40 13.41 -6.60
CA PHE A 148 17.78 13.60 -5.25
C PHE A 148 16.45 12.87 -5.02
N HIS A 149 15.79 12.44 -6.10
CA HIS A 149 14.50 11.73 -6.11
C HIS A 149 14.62 10.19 -6.17
N LYS A 150 15.83 9.64 -6.28
CA LYS A 150 16.08 8.19 -6.31
C LYS A 150 16.60 7.64 -4.99
N GLU A 151 17.06 8.50 -4.08
CA GLU A 151 17.59 8.05 -2.79
C GLU A 151 16.48 7.45 -1.94
N SER A 152 16.61 6.14 -1.68
CA SER A 152 15.65 5.37 -0.92
C SER A 152 15.88 5.53 0.57
N PHE A 153 14.90 6.09 1.28
CA PHE A 153 14.95 6.25 2.74
C PHE A 153 14.92 4.90 3.49
N ASP A 154 14.79 3.75 2.81
CA ASP A 154 14.66 2.45 3.45
C ASP A 154 15.90 2.02 4.23
N THR A 155 17.11 2.36 3.78
CA THR A 155 18.35 2.11 4.53
C THR A 155 18.41 2.93 5.84
N ILE A 156 17.94 4.17 5.77
CA ILE A 156 17.79 5.10 6.91
C ILE A 156 16.73 4.58 7.88
N ILE A 157 15.57 4.16 7.39
CA ILE A 157 14.45 3.61 8.19
C ILE A 157 14.85 2.28 8.85
N VAL A 158 15.60 1.40 8.18
CA VAL A 158 16.14 0.16 8.78
C VAL A 158 17.08 0.47 9.94
N ARG A 159 18.05 1.37 9.73
CA ARG A 159 19.00 1.78 10.78
C ARG A 159 18.29 2.46 11.95
N LEU A 160 17.34 3.35 11.67
CA LEU A 160 16.49 4.03 12.64
C LEU A 160 15.63 3.05 13.46
N SER A 161 15.01 2.05 12.81
CA SER A 161 14.18 1.04 13.48
C SER A 161 14.97 0.25 14.53
N ASN A 162 16.20 -0.16 14.20
CA ASN A 162 17.08 -0.86 15.13
C ASN A 162 17.44 0.00 16.35
N ILE A 163 17.81 1.28 16.14
CA ILE A 163 18.16 2.21 17.22
C ILE A 163 16.94 2.52 18.10
N TYR A 164 15.80 2.84 17.47
CA TYR A 164 14.54 3.12 18.16
C TYR A 164 14.10 1.96 19.04
N HIS A 165 14.09 0.73 18.52
CA HIS A 165 13.72 -0.43 19.32
C HIS A 165 14.75 -0.77 20.41
N GLN A 166 16.04 -0.44 20.24
CA GLN A 166 17.03 -0.54 21.33
C GLN A 166 16.78 0.49 22.44
N VAL A 167 16.37 1.72 22.09
CA VAL A 167 16.08 2.80 23.06
C VAL A 167 14.77 2.55 23.80
N VAL A 168 13.71 2.13 23.11
CA VAL A 168 12.43 1.73 23.74
C VAL A 168 12.62 0.52 24.66
N ALA A 169 13.49 -0.43 24.30
CA ALA A 169 13.87 -1.56 25.16
C ALA A 169 14.80 -1.17 26.33
N ARG A 170 15.16 0.12 26.49
CA ARG A 170 16.14 0.60 27.50
C ARG A 170 17.44 -0.21 27.48
N GLY A 171 17.91 -0.53 26.26
CA GLY A 171 19.09 -1.36 26.01
C GLY A 171 18.91 -2.87 26.20
N GLN A 172 17.80 -3.35 26.75
CA GLN A 172 17.51 -4.79 26.89
C GLN A 172 17.25 -5.44 25.50
N LYS A 173 17.12 -6.77 25.46
CA LYS A 173 16.53 -7.42 24.27
C LYS A 173 15.02 -7.18 24.31
N ASN A 174 14.42 -6.76 23.19
CA ASN A 174 12.96 -6.79 23.02
C ASN A 174 12.49 -8.25 23.04
N LYS A 175 12.24 -8.78 24.24
CA LYS A 175 11.41 -9.96 24.44
C LYS A 175 9.98 -9.56 24.06
N GLY A 176 9.59 -9.84 22.81
CA GLY A 176 8.17 -10.08 22.55
C GLY A 176 7.69 -11.16 23.52
N ASP A 177 6.53 -10.93 24.13
CA ASP A 177 5.99 -11.73 25.24
C ASP A 177 6.13 -13.22 24.94
N GLU A 178 7.04 -13.90 25.66
CA GLU A 178 7.63 -15.18 25.22
C GLU A 178 6.59 -16.30 25.12
N ARG A 179 5.43 -16.13 25.76
CA ARG A 179 4.23 -16.96 25.60
C ARG A 179 3.78 -17.06 24.13
N PHE A 180 3.96 -16.00 23.34
CA PHE A 180 3.56 -15.91 21.93
C PHE A 180 4.65 -16.30 20.93
N ALA A 181 5.85 -16.68 21.40
CA ALA A 181 7.00 -17.00 20.56
C ALA A 181 6.78 -18.24 19.68
N ASN A 182 6.37 -19.34 20.33
CA ASN A 182 6.12 -20.65 19.75
C ASN A 182 4.65 -21.05 19.99
N TRP A 183 3.70 -20.15 19.70
CA TRP A 183 2.27 -20.37 19.95
C TRP A 183 1.64 -21.35 18.92
N ASP A 184 1.97 -22.63 19.08
CA ASP A 184 1.13 -23.74 18.63
C ASP A 184 0.06 -24.02 19.69
N SER A 185 -0.97 -23.16 19.73
CA SER A 185 -2.25 -23.48 20.37
C SER A 185 -3.32 -23.59 19.30
N SER A 186 -4.23 -24.56 19.46
CA SER A 186 -5.26 -24.90 18.47
C SER A 186 -6.38 -23.85 18.32
N ALA A 187 -6.39 -22.79 19.15
CA ALA A 187 -7.52 -21.88 19.32
C ALA A 187 -7.15 -20.39 19.18
N PHE A 188 -6.69 -19.99 17.99
CA PHE A 188 -6.54 -18.57 17.59
C PHE A 188 -7.31 -18.28 16.29
N VAL A 189 -7.66 -17.02 16.07
CA VAL A 189 -8.20 -16.55 14.78
C VAL A 189 -7.07 -15.93 13.97
N ARG A 190 -6.74 -16.52 12.82
CA ARG A 190 -5.87 -15.90 11.81
C ARG A 190 -6.72 -15.10 10.83
N ASP A 191 -6.48 -13.80 10.75
CA ASP A 191 -6.96 -12.96 9.65
C ASP A 191 -5.78 -12.39 8.85
N THR A 192 -6.02 -12.06 7.58
CA THR A 192 -5.04 -11.46 6.68
C THR A 192 -5.74 -10.48 5.73
N THR A 193 -5.76 -9.23 6.15
CA THR A 193 -6.33 -8.12 5.39
C THR A 193 -5.28 -7.45 4.51
N LYS A 194 -5.74 -6.72 3.48
CA LYS A 194 -4.89 -6.07 2.49
C LYS A 194 -5.41 -4.70 2.14
N TYR A 195 -4.48 -3.77 2.02
CA TYR A 195 -4.77 -2.37 1.77
C TYR A 195 -3.87 -1.84 0.66
N TRP A 196 -4.36 -0.83 -0.05
CA TRP A 196 -3.56 -0.01 -0.96
C TRP A 196 -3.13 1.26 -0.22
N ILE A 197 -1.90 1.70 -0.49
CA ILE A 197 -1.33 2.93 0.06
C ILE A 197 -0.90 3.80 -1.12
N HIS A 198 -1.36 5.05 -1.15
CA HIS A 198 -0.93 5.99 -2.18
C HIS A 198 0.58 6.26 -2.02
N PRO A 199 1.38 6.39 -3.11
CA PRO A 199 2.81 6.68 -3.02
C PRO A 199 3.18 7.89 -2.17
N ASP A 200 2.26 8.85 -2.03
CA ASP A 200 2.42 10.01 -1.15
C ASP A 200 2.59 9.67 0.35
N ASN A 201 2.07 8.52 0.78
CA ASN A 201 1.90 8.12 2.18
C ASN A 201 2.86 7.00 2.61
N ILE A 202 3.69 6.47 1.70
CA ILE A 202 4.53 5.28 1.96
C ILE A 202 5.49 5.51 3.12
N THR A 203 6.22 6.63 3.14
CA THR A 203 7.20 6.95 4.20
C THR A 203 6.53 7.11 5.55
N GLU A 204 5.41 7.85 5.60
CA GLU A 204 4.62 8.06 6.81
C GLU A 204 4.10 6.74 7.39
N VAL A 205 3.53 5.85 6.56
CA VAL A 205 3.08 4.52 7.01
C VAL A 205 4.25 3.65 7.47
N LYS A 206 5.40 3.67 6.79
CA LYS A 206 6.62 2.97 7.24
C LYS A 206 7.04 3.45 8.63
N LEU A 207 7.10 4.76 8.87
CA LEU A 207 7.51 5.36 10.14
C LEU A 207 6.49 5.13 11.27
N VAL A 208 5.19 5.17 10.99
CA VAL A 208 4.13 4.85 11.97
C VAL A 208 4.20 3.38 12.40
N ILE A 209 4.31 2.44 11.47
CA ILE A 209 4.44 1.01 11.81
C ILE A 209 5.74 0.73 12.58
N MET A 210 6.84 1.39 12.19
CA MET A 210 8.16 1.27 12.83
C MET A 210 8.15 1.67 14.32
N LYS A 211 7.20 2.50 14.78
CA LYS A 211 7.06 2.83 16.22
C LYS A 211 6.59 1.64 17.07
N HIS A 212 5.96 0.63 16.46
CA HIS A 212 5.35 -0.50 17.15
C HIS A 212 5.98 -1.85 16.79
N LEU A 213 6.52 -2.01 15.58
CA LEU A 213 7.08 -3.26 15.07
C LEU A 213 8.44 -3.00 14.38
N PRO A 214 9.53 -3.69 14.77
CA PRO A 214 10.83 -3.50 14.14
C PRO A 214 10.83 -4.04 12.71
N VAL A 215 11.66 -3.44 11.85
CA VAL A 215 11.90 -3.95 10.48
C VAL A 215 12.65 -5.27 10.57
N LEU A 216 12.06 -6.33 9.99
CA LEU A 216 12.59 -7.69 10.04
C LEU A 216 13.69 -7.89 8.98
N LEU A 217 14.95 -7.93 9.43
CA LEU A 217 16.10 -8.27 8.59
C LEU A 217 16.27 -9.79 8.48
N PHE A 218 16.24 -10.31 7.24
CA PHE A 218 16.40 -11.75 6.98
C PHE A 218 17.84 -12.26 7.16
N ASN A 219 18.83 -11.39 6.98
CA ASN A 219 20.25 -11.70 7.18
C ASN A 219 20.86 -10.64 8.09
N THR A 220 21.11 -10.99 9.35
CA THR A 220 21.71 -10.09 10.36
C THR A 220 23.24 -10.08 10.33
N LYS A 221 23.88 -10.79 9.39
CA LYS A 221 25.35 -10.87 9.24
C LYS A 221 25.92 -9.96 8.16
N LYS A 222 25.05 -9.39 7.31
CA LYS A 222 25.39 -8.46 6.22
C LYS A 222 24.75 -7.11 6.57
N GLU A 223 25.34 -6.00 6.12
CA GLU A 223 24.60 -4.75 6.08
C GLU A 223 23.41 -4.84 5.11
N TYR A 224 22.35 -4.08 5.40
CA TYR A 224 21.15 -4.06 4.56
C TYR A 224 21.41 -3.24 3.29
N GLU A 225 21.45 -3.92 2.15
CA GLU A 225 21.40 -3.28 0.84
C GLU A 225 19.94 -3.19 0.35
N GLU A 226 19.62 -2.16 -0.44
CA GLU A 226 18.25 -1.96 -0.92
C GLU A 226 17.75 -3.15 -1.77
N ASP A 227 18.66 -3.83 -2.46
CA ASP A 227 18.36 -4.99 -3.30
C ASP A 227 18.03 -6.26 -2.50
N ASP A 228 18.44 -6.38 -1.22
CA ASP A 228 18.00 -7.49 -0.35
C ASP A 228 16.48 -7.49 -0.11
N SER A 229 15.82 -6.33 -0.31
CA SER A 229 14.37 -6.19 -0.22
C SER A 229 13.62 -6.65 -1.48
N ALA A 230 14.30 -6.87 -2.60
CA ALA A 230 13.69 -7.21 -3.88
C ALA A 230 13.10 -8.63 -3.84
N ILE A 231 11.84 -8.77 -4.25
CA ILE A 231 11.15 -10.05 -4.36
C ILE A 231 10.51 -10.17 -5.73
N SER A 232 10.90 -11.20 -6.46
CA SER A 232 10.27 -11.60 -7.71
C SER A 232 9.51 -12.92 -7.55
N SER A 233 8.45 -13.10 -8.34
CA SER A 233 7.73 -14.37 -8.41
C SER A 233 7.10 -14.56 -9.79
N VAL A 234 7.56 -15.57 -10.53
CA VAL A 234 6.93 -16.02 -11.77
C VAL A 234 5.79 -16.95 -11.41
N TYR A 235 4.57 -16.62 -11.83
CA TYR A 235 3.42 -17.50 -11.75
C TYR A 235 3.31 -18.33 -13.02
N VAL A 236 3.01 -19.62 -12.83
CA VAL A 236 2.73 -20.56 -13.91
C VAL A 236 1.23 -20.86 -13.96
N ASP A 237 0.69 -21.06 -15.16
CA ASP A 237 -0.67 -21.55 -15.39
C ASP A 237 -0.74 -22.23 -16.76
N ASN A 238 -1.82 -22.97 -17.03
CA ASN A 238 -2.10 -23.54 -18.33
C ASN A 238 -2.63 -22.49 -19.33
N GLU A 239 -2.94 -22.90 -20.55
CA GLU A 239 -3.45 -22.00 -21.60
C GLU A 239 -4.89 -21.55 -21.35
N ASN A 240 -5.67 -22.36 -20.63
CA ASN A 240 -7.08 -22.11 -20.29
C ASN A 240 -7.24 -21.20 -19.05
N PHE A 241 -6.14 -20.73 -18.43
CA PHE A 241 -6.17 -19.90 -17.24
C PHE A 241 -6.92 -20.53 -16.05
N GLU A 242 -6.77 -21.85 -15.88
CA GLU A 242 -7.51 -22.62 -14.90
C GLU A 242 -7.12 -22.26 -13.45
N CYS A 243 -5.84 -21.95 -13.17
CA CYS A 243 -5.45 -21.45 -11.86
C CYS A 243 -5.99 -20.03 -11.65
N TYR A 244 -5.93 -19.16 -12.65
CA TYR A 244 -6.52 -17.82 -12.57
C TYR A 244 -8.02 -17.86 -12.23
N GLN A 245 -8.82 -18.63 -12.96
CA GLN A 245 -10.28 -18.69 -12.78
C GLN A 245 -10.64 -19.26 -11.39
N ASN A 246 -10.10 -20.43 -11.04
CA ASN A 246 -10.34 -21.05 -9.73
C ASN A 246 -9.91 -20.13 -8.56
N ARG A 247 -8.81 -19.39 -8.68
CA ARG A 247 -8.35 -18.44 -7.65
C ARG A 247 -9.16 -17.14 -7.59
N LEU A 248 -9.86 -16.77 -8.67
CA LEU A 248 -10.75 -15.61 -8.73
C LEU A 248 -12.14 -15.94 -8.15
N GLU A 249 -12.72 -17.06 -8.58
CA GLU A 249 -14.02 -17.57 -8.09
C GLU A 249 -13.96 -18.13 -6.66
N LYS A 250 -12.76 -18.53 -6.23
CA LYS A 250 -12.48 -19.21 -4.95
C LYS A 250 -13.21 -20.55 -4.84
N THR A 251 -12.98 -21.44 -5.81
CA THR A 251 -13.30 -22.86 -5.64
C THR A 251 -12.44 -23.46 -4.53
N ASP A 252 -12.98 -24.45 -3.80
CA ASP A 252 -12.17 -25.13 -2.78
C ASP A 252 -11.05 -25.95 -3.45
N GLY A 253 -9.88 -26.02 -2.82
CA GLY A 253 -8.67 -26.60 -3.40
C GLY A 253 -7.97 -25.72 -4.43
N ALA A 254 -8.51 -24.55 -4.80
CA ALA A 254 -7.97 -23.72 -5.89
C ALA A 254 -6.48 -23.39 -5.71
N GLN A 255 -5.64 -23.87 -6.64
CA GLN A 255 -4.20 -23.77 -6.54
C GLN A 255 -3.64 -22.50 -7.19
N ALA A 256 -2.53 -21.99 -6.67
CA ALA A 256 -1.67 -21.03 -7.34
C ALA A 256 -0.22 -21.45 -7.13
N ILE A 257 0.49 -21.74 -8.23
CA ILE A 257 1.87 -22.22 -8.24
C ILE A 257 2.78 -21.10 -8.74
N ARG A 258 3.94 -20.90 -8.09
CA ARG A 258 4.89 -19.85 -8.46
C ARG A 258 6.33 -20.19 -8.08
N ILE A 259 7.27 -19.75 -8.90
CA ILE A 259 8.71 -19.83 -8.63
C ILE A 259 9.17 -18.46 -8.12
N ARG A 260 9.86 -18.43 -6.98
CA ARG A 260 10.25 -17.22 -6.25
C ARG A 260 11.73 -17.22 -5.92
N TRP A 261 12.35 -16.05 -6.06
CA TRP A 261 13.65 -15.73 -5.49
C TRP A 261 13.59 -14.41 -4.71
N TYR A 262 14.68 -14.09 -4.03
CA TYR A 262 14.88 -12.90 -3.21
C TYR A 262 16.21 -12.28 -3.65
N GLY A 263 16.30 -10.96 -3.69
CA GLY A 263 17.48 -10.25 -4.19
C GLY A 263 17.60 -10.24 -5.72
N PRO A 264 18.83 -10.15 -6.26
CA PRO A 264 19.11 -10.03 -7.70
C PRO A 264 18.75 -11.29 -8.50
N MET A 265 19.04 -11.28 -9.81
CA MET A 265 18.80 -12.44 -10.68
C MET A 265 19.48 -13.71 -10.12
N PRO A 266 18.77 -14.84 -10.08
CA PRO A 266 19.33 -16.09 -9.57
C PRO A 266 20.25 -16.72 -10.62
N VAL A 267 21.49 -16.98 -10.23
CA VAL A 267 22.50 -17.73 -11.01
C VAL A 267 22.25 -19.24 -10.82
N ASP A 268 22.80 -20.10 -11.67
CA ASP A 268 22.63 -21.56 -11.67
C ASP A 268 22.64 -22.25 -10.30
N ASN A 269 23.56 -21.84 -9.42
CA ASN A 269 23.70 -22.40 -8.07
C ASN A 269 22.87 -21.70 -6.99
N SER A 270 22.26 -20.55 -7.28
CA SER A 270 21.38 -19.82 -6.38
C SER A 270 20.14 -20.65 -6.03
N GLN A 271 19.57 -20.41 -4.85
CA GLN A 271 18.39 -21.11 -4.36
C GLN A 271 17.12 -20.33 -4.66
N CYS A 272 16.27 -20.88 -5.52
CA CYS A 272 14.89 -20.46 -5.68
C CYS A 272 13.96 -21.29 -4.76
N PHE A 273 12.76 -20.79 -4.55
CA PHE A 273 11.68 -21.47 -3.84
C PHE A 273 10.50 -21.66 -4.78
N LEU A 274 10.08 -22.91 -4.97
CA LEU A 274 8.84 -23.20 -5.66
C LEU A 274 7.74 -23.27 -4.60
N GLU A 275 6.72 -22.40 -4.71
CA GLU A 275 5.66 -22.23 -3.71
C GLU A 275 4.29 -22.63 -4.28
N ARG A 276 3.56 -23.48 -3.55
CA ARG A 276 2.14 -23.80 -3.79
C ARG A 276 1.27 -23.04 -2.79
N LYS A 277 0.16 -22.48 -3.26
CA LYS A 277 -0.93 -21.94 -2.42
C LYS A 277 -2.22 -22.66 -2.74
N VAL A 278 -2.78 -23.37 -1.76
CA VAL A 278 -4.10 -24.00 -1.86
C VAL A 278 -5.12 -23.08 -1.20
N HIS A 279 -6.26 -22.84 -1.87
CA HIS A 279 -7.41 -22.19 -1.23
C HIS A 279 -8.23 -23.23 -0.49
N ARG A 280 -8.69 -22.89 0.71
CA ARG A 280 -9.72 -23.63 1.44
C ARG A 280 -10.79 -22.65 1.89
N GLU A 281 -12.05 -23.01 1.68
CA GLU A 281 -13.20 -22.20 2.06
C GLU A 281 -13.55 -22.36 3.55
N LYS A 282 -14.12 -21.30 4.14
CA LYS A 282 -14.31 -21.22 5.61
C LYS A 282 -15.23 -22.31 6.19
N TRP A 283 -16.02 -22.98 5.34
CA TRP A 283 -16.97 -24.02 5.76
C TRP A 283 -16.36 -25.42 5.85
N THR A 284 -15.19 -25.69 5.25
CA THR A 284 -14.53 -27.01 5.34
C THR A 284 -13.80 -27.22 6.66
N GLY A 285 -13.60 -26.16 7.46
CA GLY A 285 -12.75 -26.16 8.66
C GLY A 285 -11.25 -26.11 8.36
N GLU A 286 -10.81 -26.45 7.15
CA GLU A 286 -9.40 -26.40 6.76
C GLU A 286 -8.88 -24.96 6.55
N GLN A 287 -7.64 -24.69 6.97
CA GLN A 287 -6.98 -23.41 6.68
C GLN A 287 -6.34 -23.41 5.28
N SER A 288 -6.43 -22.28 4.57
CA SER A 288 -5.77 -22.11 3.26
C SER A 288 -4.24 -22.21 3.37
N VAL A 289 -3.65 -23.30 2.89
CA VAL A 289 -2.24 -23.64 3.09
C VAL A 289 -1.32 -22.89 2.10
N LYS A 290 -0.13 -22.47 2.55
CA LYS A 290 0.98 -22.03 1.71
C LYS A 290 2.22 -22.89 1.99
N GLU A 291 2.61 -23.68 1.01
CA GLU A 291 3.72 -24.61 1.08
C GLU A 291 4.85 -24.17 0.14
N ARG A 292 6.08 -24.65 0.38
CA ARG A 292 7.22 -24.42 -0.52
C ARG A 292 8.36 -25.40 -0.30
N PHE A 293 9.13 -25.67 -1.36
CA PHE A 293 10.42 -26.37 -1.26
C PHE A 293 11.52 -25.58 -1.99
N PRO A 294 12.80 -25.71 -1.57
CA PRO A 294 13.93 -25.06 -2.23
C PRO A 294 14.44 -25.87 -3.42
N ILE A 295 14.74 -25.20 -4.53
CA ILE A 295 15.34 -25.78 -5.76
C ILE A 295 16.51 -24.89 -6.22
N LYS A 296 17.56 -25.46 -6.83
CA LYS A 296 18.63 -24.65 -7.45
C LYS A 296 18.22 -24.25 -8.86
N THR A 297 18.58 -23.04 -9.29
CA THR A 297 18.17 -22.46 -10.57
C THR A 297 18.34 -23.41 -11.75
N LYS A 298 19.50 -24.05 -11.88
CA LYS A 298 19.82 -24.98 -12.98
C LYS A 298 18.93 -26.23 -13.08
N TYR A 299 18.21 -26.59 -12.02
CA TYR A 299 17.28 -27.72 -12.02
C TYR A 299 15.82 -27.32 -12.31
N ILE A 300 15.52 -26.02 -12.48
CA ILE A 300 14.14 -25.57 -12.65
C ILE A 300 13.57 -26.00 -14.02
N ASN A 301 14.25 -25.72 -15.14
CA ASN A 301 13.76 -26.15 -16.46
C ASN A 301 13.62 -27.68 -16.57
N PRO A 302 14.61 -28.50 -16.14
CA PRO A 302 14.45 -29.96 -16.06
C PRO A 302 13.28 -30.42 -15.18
N TYR A 303 13.04 -29.75 -14.04
CA TYR A 303 11.92 -30.08 -13.15
C TYR A 303 10.56 -29.74 -13.78
N LEU A 304 10.41 -28.57 -14.42
CA LEU A 304 9.19 -28.18 -15.12
C LEU A 304 8.86 -29.11 -16.29
N ASN A 305 9.88 -29.60 -16.99
CA ASN A 305 9.76 -30.53 -18.11
C ASN A 305 9.60 -32.00 -17.67
N GLY A 306 9.65 -32.29 -16.36
CA GLY A 306 9.53 -33.65 -15.82
C GLY A 306 10.79 -34.52 -15.93
N THR A 307 11.89 -34.02 -16.50
CA THR A 307 13.14 -34.79 -16.70
C THR A 307 14.05 -34.85 -15.46
N TYR A 308 13.75 -34.05 -14.43
CA TYR A 308 14.45 -34.10 -13.15
C TYR A 308 13.45 -34.25 -11.99
N THR A 309 13.57 -35.35 -11.24
CA THR A 309 12.85 -35.52 -9.96
C THR A 309 13.72 -35.05 -8.80
N MET A 310 13.08 -34.72 -7.68
CA MET A 310 13.76 -34.16 -6.50
C MET A 310 14.23 -35.23 -5.50
N ASP A 311 13.98 -36.52 -5.77
CA ASP A 311 14.16 -37.61 -4.81
C ASP A 311 15.60 -37.75 -4.32
N VAL A 312 16.60 -37.64 -5.21
CA VAL A 312 18.03 -37.68 -4.85
C VAL A 312 18.38 -36.56 -3.85
N LYS A 313 17.77 -35.38 -3.99
CA LYS A 313 17.97 -34.25 -3.07
C LYS A 313 17.29 -34.51 -1.71
N PHE A 314 16.11 -35.10 -1.71
CA PHE A 314 15.41 -35.45 -0.46
C PHE A 314 16.04 -36.64 0.26
N ALA A 315 16.53 -37.66 -0.46
CA ALA A 315 17.36 -38.73 0.10
C ALA A 315 18.62 -38.18 0.78
N LYS A 316 19.33 -37.24 0.13
CA LYS A 316 20.48 -36.56 0.76
C LYS A 316 20.07 -35.71 1.98
N LEU A 317 18.88 -35.11 2.00
CA LEU A 317 18.36 -34.39 3.17
C LEU A 317 17.97 -35.32 4.33
N LYS A 318 17.43 -36.52 4.07
CA LYS A 318 17.23 -37.55 5.10
C LYS A 318 18.59 -38.02 5.66
N ALA A 319 19.53 -38.37 4.78
CA ALA A 319 20.84 -38.91 5.15
C ALA A 319 21.74 -37.91 5.91
N THR A 320 21.59 -36.60 5.68
CA THR A 320 22.37 -35.57 6.39
C THR A 320 21.74 -35.07 7.69
N GLY A 321 20.57 -35.58 8.08
CA GLY A 321 19.92 -35.24 9.35
C GLY A 321 19.49 -33.77 9.53
N GLN A 322 19.60 -32.93 8.49
CA GLN A 322 19.37 -31.48 8.59
C GLN A 322 17.91 -31.08 8.87
N LYS A 323 16.97 -32.04 8.81
CA LYS A 323 15.53 -31.86 9.03
C LYS A 323 14.91 -33.15 9.57
N SER A 324 13.74 -33.01 10.21
CA SER A 324 12.89 -34.14 10.58
C SER A 324 12.51 -34.96 9.34
N VAL A 325 12.50 -36.29 9.47
CA VAL A 325 12.14 -37.23 8.39
C VAL A 325 10.73 -36.91 7.85
N LYS A 326 9.78 -36.60 8.74
CA LYS A 326 8.41 -36.20 8.40
C LYS A 326 8.36 -34.94 7.52
N ASP A 327 9.20 -33.94 7.81
CA ASP A 327 9.28 -32.71 7.01
C ASP A 327 9.85 -33.00 5.61
N VAL A 328 10.82 -33.90 5.52
CA VAL A 328 11.43 -34.28 4.24
C VAL A 328 10.43 -35.04 3.37
N GLU A 329 9.63 -35.92 3.96
CA GLU A 329 8.55 -36.66 3.27
C GLU A 329 7.41 -35.73 2.82
N LEU A 330 7.00 -34.77 3.66
CA LEU A 330 6.01 -33.78 3.27
C LEU A 330 6.53 -32.86 2.14
N MET A 331 7.80 -32.46 2.17
CA MET A 331 8.42 -31.72 1.06
C MET A 331 8.57 -32.57 -0.21
N GLN A 332 8.83 -33.88 -0.09
CA GLN A 332 8.93 -34.80 -1.23
C GLN A 332 7.56 -35.00 -1.89
N LYS A 333 6.51 -35.26 -1.10
CA LYS A 333 5.12 -35.30 -1.59
C LYS A 333 4.73 -34.00 -2.29
N LEU A 334 4.97 -32.84 -1.65
CA LEU A 334 4.72 -31.53 -2.24
C LEU A 334 5.43 -31.33 -3.59
N ALA A 335 6.70 -31.76 -3.70
CA ALA A 335 7.44 -31.64 -4.95
C ALA A 335 6.87 -32.54 -6.06
N ASN A 336 6.40 -33.74 -5.72
CA ASN A 336 5.84 -34.68 -6.67
C ASN A 336 4.41 -34.25 -7.09
N ASP A 337 3.55 -33.86 -6.14
CA ASP A 337 2.22 -33.27 -6.40
C ASP A 337 2.31 -32.09 -7.39
N VAL A 338 3.28 -31.19 -7.17
CA VAL A 338 3.44 -29.97 -7.97
C VAL A 338 4.01 -30.27 -9.35
N GLN A 339 4.92 -31.24 -9.48
CA GLN A 339 5.43 -31.68 -10.78
C GLN A 339 4.32 -32.32 -11.61
N GLN A 340 3.51 -33.20 -11.00
CA GLN A 340 2.32 -33.78 -11.62
C GLN A 340 1.31 -32.72 -12.07
N SER A 341 1.05 -31.70 -11.23
CA SER A 341 0.15 -30.59 -11.57
C SER A 341 0.68 -29.75 -12.75
N ILE A 342 1.98 -29.43 -12.77
CA ILE A 342 2.63 -28.65 -13.83
C ILE A 342 2.63 -29.42 -15.16
N VAL A 343 3.14 -30.66 -15.16
CA VAL A 343 3.26 -31.48 -16.38
C VAL A 343 1.88 -31.90 -16.90
N GLY A 344 1.03 -32.44 -16.01
CA GLY A 344 -0.31 -32.93 -16.37
C GLY A 344 -1.24 -31.84 -16.91
N LYS A 345 -1.13 -30.61 -16.40
CA LYS A 345 -1.89 -29.45 -16.90
C LYS A 345 -1.13 -28.60 -17.92
N ARG A 346 0.08 -29.02 -18.33
CA ARG A 346 0.95 -28.30 -19.29
C ARG A 346 1.17 -26.82 -18.92
N MET A 347 1.41 -26.54 -17.64
CA MET A 347 1.59 -25.18 -17.14
C MET A 347 2.90 -24.56 -17.65
N ARG A 348 2.84 -23.29 -18.08
CA ARG A 348 4.01 -22.49 -18.48
C ARG A 348 4.04 -21.17 -17.70
N PRO A 349 5.19 -20.46 -17.65
CA PRO A 349 5.24 -19.07 -17.18
C PRO A 349 4.17 -18.19 -17.87
N LYS A 350 3.52 -17.31 -17.10
CA LYS A 350 2.54 -16.34 -17.63
C LYS A 350 2.82 -14.92 -17.17
N VAL A 351 3.05 -14.71 -15.86
CA VAL A 351 3.25 -13.37 -15.27
C VAL A 351 4.29 -13.40 -14.15
N ARG A 352 5.29 -12.53 -14.22
CA ARG A 352 6.18 -12.16 -13.12
C ARG A 352 5.54 -11.05 -12.30
N ALA A 353 5.58 -11.17 -10.97
CA ALA A 353 5.36 -10.05 -10.05
C ALA A 353 6.67 -9.70 -9.35
N PHE A 354 7.21 -8.52 -9.66
CA PHE A 354 8.32 -7.86 -8.97
C PHE A 354 7.77 -6.85 -7.95
N TYR A 355 8.40 -6.73 -6.79
CA TYR A 355 8.17 -5.68 -5.80
C TYR A 355 9.32 -5.65 -4.78
N ARG A 356 9.61 -4.50 -4.17
CA ARG A 356 10.43 -4.45 -2.94
C ARG A 356 9.53 -4.66 -1.72
N ARG A 357 10.02 -5.33 -0.66
CA ARG A 357 9.24 -5.62 0.56
C ARG A 357 9.97 -5.18 1.82
N THR A 358 9.35 -4.25 2.55
CA THR A 358 9.62 -4.03 3.98
C THR A 358 8.72 -4.96 4.79
N ALA A 359 9.28 -5.72 5.74
CA ALA A 359 8.52 -6.56 6.67
C ALA A 359 8.69 -6.02 8.10
N PHE A 360 7.63 -6.03 8.89
CA PHE A 360 7.61 -5.52 10.26
C PHE A 360 7.03 -6.58 11.19
N GLN A 361 7.83 -7.01 12.18
CA GLN A 361 7.45 -8.05 13.13
C GLN A 361 8.35 -7.99 14.37
N LEU A 362 7.77 -7.97 15.56
CA LEU A 362 8.48 -8.20 16.81
C LEU A 362 9.05 -9.63 16.89
N GLN A 363 10.30 -9.75 17.33
CA GLN A 363 10.88 -11.04 17.67
C GLN A 363 10.03 -11.69 18.77
N ASN A 364 9.77 -12.99 18.64
CA ASN A 364 8.96 -13.77 19.59
C ASN A 364 7.49 -13.32 19.75
N ASP A 365 6.95 -12.52 18.82
CA ASP A 365 5.51 -12.23 18.75
C ASP A 365 4.90 -12.73 17.41
N ALA A 366 3.67 -13.24 17.50
CA ALA A 366 2.86 -13.70 16.38
C ALA A 366 1.57 -12.89 16.18
N ARG A 367 1.15 -12.10 17.18
CA ARG A 367 -0.16 -11.41 17.24
C ARG A 367 -0.37 -10.45 16.08
N VAL A 368 0.68 -9.72 15.69
CA VAL A 368 0.67 -8.80 14.55
C VAL A 368 1.93 -9.00 13.71
N ARG A 369 1.75 -9.20 12.39
CA ARG A 369 2.84 -9.22 11.41
C ARG A 369 2.41 -8.42 10.18
N ILE A 370 3.20 -7.42 9.79
CA ILE A 370 2.88 -6.54 8.65
C ILE A 370 3.95 -6.69 7.58
N SER A 371 3.55 -6.59 6.32
CA SER A 371 4.49 -6.36 5.22
C SER A 371 3.95 -5.36 4.23
N LEU A 372 4.81 -4.45 3.77
CA LEU A 372 4.52 -3.42 2.79
C LEU A 372 5.30 -3.72 1.51
N ASP A 373 4.58 -3.90 0.41
CA ASP A 373 5.15 -4.15 -0.91
C ASP A 373 5.12 -2.85 -1.75
N THR A 374 6.29 -2.30 -2.07
CA THR A 374 6.48 -1.11 -2.93
C THR A 374 6.87 -1.50 -4.36
N GLU A 375 6.85 -0.53 -5.28
CA GLU A 375 7.31 -0.67 -6.68
C GLU A 375 6.64 -1.81 -7.49
N LEU A 376 5.46 -2.27 -7.05
CA LEU A 376 4.79 -3.44 -7.58
C LEU A 376 4.63 -3.37 -9.10
N SER A 377 5.37 -4.23 -9.79
CA SER A 377 5.45 -4.29 -11.24
C SER A 377 5.09 -5.70 -11.70
N LEU A 378 4.12 -5.78 -12.59
CA LEU A 378 3.56 -7.02 -13.12
C LEU A 378 4.00 -7.11 -14.58
N ILE A 379 4.68 -8.18 -14.96
CA ILE A 379 5.41 -8.30 -16.23
C ILE A 379 5.02 -9.61 -16.92
N ARG A 380 4.82 -9.58 -18.24
CA ARG A 380 4.53 -10.77 -19.06
C ARG A 380 5.73 -11.71 -19.15
N GLU A 381 5.45 -13.00 -18.95
CA GLU A 381 6.38 -14.13 -19.10
C GLU A 381 5.86 -15.15 -20.12
N ASP A 382 4.69 -14.91 -20.74
CA ASP A 382 4.16 -15.74 -21.83
C ASP A 382 4.85 -15.46 -23.17
N ASP A 383 4.79 -16.40 -24.11
CA ASP A 383 5.44 -16.26 -25.43
C ASP A 383 4.48 -15.98 -26.60
N TRP A 384 3.17 -15.75 -26.36
CA TRP A 384 2.14 -15.77 -27.41
C TRP A 384 2.27 -14.70 -28.51
N SER A 385 2.82 -13.52 -28.19
CA SER A 385 2.97 -12.41 -29.15
C SER A 385 4.42 -12.13 -29.55
N ARG A 386 5.36 -12.69 -28.79
CA ARG A 386 6.81 -12.54 -28.88
C ARG A 386 7.41 -13.54 -27.90
N VAL A 387 8.50 -14.20 -28.27
CA VAL A 387 9.30 -15.01 -27.34
C VAL A 387 9.89 -14.10 -26.25
N ARG A 388 9.57 -14.40 -24.98
CA ARG A 388 10.02 -13.68 -23.78
C ARG A 388 10.84 -14.59 -22.87
N ALA A 389 10.29 -15.76 -22.56
CA ALA A 389 10.92 -16.77 -21.72
C ALA A 389 11.34 -17.99 -22.56
N GLY A 390 10.58 -18.33 -23.61
CA GLY A 390 10.86 -19.45 -24.50
C GLY A 390 10.83 -20.79 -23.75
N ASP A 391 11.92 -21.53 -23.82
CA ASP A 391 12.09 -22.80 -23.08
C ASP A 391 12.67 -22.61 -21.66
N ASN A 392 12.84 -21.35 -21.22
CA ASN A 392 13.30 -21.00 -19.88
C ASN A 392 12.13 -20.67 -18.95
N TRP A 393 12.28 -20.92 -17.65
CA TRP A 393 11.26 -20.64 -16.63
C TRP A 393 11.02 -19.15 -16.35
N LYS A 394 11.86 -18.26 -16.93
CA LYS A 394 11.82 -16.81 -16.79
C LYS A 394 12.42 -16.14 -18.03
N ARG A 395 11.98 -14.93 -18.37
CA ARG A 395 12.72 -14.00 -19.23
C ARG A 395 13.99 -13.49 -18.54
N GLU A 396 15.03 -13.23 -19.32
CA GLU A 396 16.37 -12.86 -18.82
C GLU A 396 16.73 -11.39 -19.02
N ASP A 397 15.97 -10.68 -19.86
CA ASP A 397 16.07 -9.24 -20.14
C ASP A 397 15.55 -8.34 -18.99
N VAL A 398 15.12 -8.92 -17.86
CA VAL A 398 14.55 -8.20 -16.71
C VAL A 398 15.27 -8.61 -15.45
N GLY A 399 16.00 -7.68 -14.85
CA GLY A 399 16.70 -7.84 -13.59
C GLY A 399 15.87 -7.40 -12.39
N ILE A 400 16.44 -6.51 -11.59
CA ILE A 400 15.78 -5.79 -10.48
C ILE A 400 15.76 -4.27 -10.72
N ASP A 401 16.06 -3.87 -11.95
CA ASP A 401 16.22 -2.52 -12.50
C ASP A 401 14.90 -1.74 -12.65
N TRP A 402 14.12 -1.64 -11.57
CA TRP A 402 12.89 -0.87 -11.54
C TRP A 402 13.14 0.60 -11.99
N PRO A 403 12.30 1.19 -12.87
CA PRO A 403 10.99 0.72 -13.32
C PRO A 403 11.00 -0.02 -14.67
N PHE A 404 12.08 -0.69 -15.06
CA PHE A 404 12.19 -1.51 -16.28
C PHE A 404 11.79 -0.73 -17.55
N LYS A 405 12.51 0.36 -17.85
CA LYS A 405 12.11 1.37 -18.87
C LYS A 405 12.24 0.87 -20.31
N HIS A 406 13.07 -0.13 -20.54
CA HIS A 406 13.31 -0.82 -21.82
C HIS A 406 12.17 -1.75 -22.23
N LEU A 407 11.32 -2.17 -21.29
CA LEU A 407 10.18 -3.04 -21.60
C LEU A 407 9.05 -2.28 -22.33
N PRO A 408 8.45 -2.86 -23.38
CA PRO A 408 7.33 -2.25 -24.08
C PRO A 408 6.10 -2.14 -23.17
N SER A 409 5.25 -1.13 -23.39
CA SER A 409 4.12 -0.85 -22.48
C SER A 409 3.04 -1.95 -22.44
N GLU A 410 3.04 -2.89 -23.39
CA GLU A 410 2.18 -4.09 -23.38
C GLU A 410 2.73 -5.26 -22.54
N ASP A 411 4.02 -5.22 -22.16
CA ASP A 411 4.66 -6.25 -21.34
C ASP A 411 4.58 -5.95 -19.85
N ILE A 412 4.43 -4.68 -19.44
CA ILE A 412 4.56 -4.26 -18.04
C ILE A 412 3.44 -3.34 -17.55
N THR A 413 2.71 -3.81 -16.55
CA THR A 413 1.79 -3.03 -15.71
C THR A 413 2.52 -2.59 -14.45
N ARG A 414 2.77 -1.29 -14.31
CA ARG A 414 3.31 -0.69 -13.08
C ARG A 414 2.15 -0.29 -12.19
N PHE A 415 1.99 -0.93 -11.05
CA PHE A 415 0.85 -0.73 -10.16
C PHE A 415 0.98 0.64 -9.45
N PRO A 416 -0.08 1.48 -9.40
CA PRO A 416 0.04 2.86 -8.95
C PRO A 416 0.16 3.03 -7.42
N TYR A 417 -0.04 1.97 -6.64
CA TYR A 417 -0.08 2.00 -5.18
C TYR A 417 0.91 1.00 -4.55
N ALA A 418 1.31 1.24 -3.31
CA ALA A 418 1.94 0.19 -2.50
C ALA A 418 0.86 -0.73 -1.90
N VAL A 419 1.22 -1.96 -1.56
CA VAL A 419 0.28 -2.96 -1.00
C VAL A 419 0.69 -3.36 0.41
N LEU A 420 -0.13 -2.98 1.39
CA LEU A 420 0.00 -3.43 2.77
C LEU A 420 -0.68 -4.80 2.94
N GLU A 421 -0.04 -5.72 3.63
CA GLU A 421 -0.56 -7.03 4.02
C GLU A 421 -0.44 -7.12 5.55
N VAL A 422 -1.56 -6.95 6.27
CA VAL A 422 -1.62 -7.01 7.75
C VAL A 422 -2.13 -8.39 8.15
N LYS A 423 -1.42 -9.05 9.06
CA LYS A 423 -1.76 -10.37 9.59
C LYS A 423 -1.96 -10.28 11.07
N LEU A 424 -3.10 -10.79 11.51
CA LEU A 424 -3.52 -10.81 12.90
C LEU A 424 -3.68 -12.26 13.34
N GLN A 425 -3.14 -12.59 14.51
CA GLN A 425 -3.31 -13.87 15.18
C GLN A 425 -3.78 -13.58 16.62
N THR A 426 -5.06 -13.25 16.77
CA THR A 426 -5.66 -12.95 18.08
C THR A 426 -6.22 -14.22 18.72
N GLN A 427 -6.21 -14.27 20.05
CA GLN A 427 -6.94 -15.29 20.81
C GLN A 427 -8.46 -15.05 20.67
N HIS A 428 -9.26 -16.10 20.87
CA HIS A 428 -10.71 -15.96 20.80
C HIS A 428 -11.21 -15.00 21.90
N GLY A 429 -11.98 -13.98 21.52
CA GLY A 429 -12.44 -12.92 22.44
C GLY A 429 -11.46 -11.76 22.67
N GLN A 430 -10.22 -11.81 22.12
CA GLN A 430 -9.27 -10.71 22.24
C GLN A 430 -9.29 -9.79 21.00
N GLU A 431 -9.44 -8.49 21.22
CA GLU A 431 -9.37 -7.48 20.16
C GLU A 431 -7.93 -7.25 19.64
N PRO A 432 -7.76 -6.85 18.37
CA PRO A 432 -6.45 -6.43 17.86
C PRO A 432 -5.98 -5.11 18.50
N PRO A 433 -4.66 -4.82 18.54
CA PRO A 433 -4.14 -3.59 19.16
C PRO A 433 -4.75 -2.32 18.55
N ALA A 434 -5.12 -1.34 19.40
CA ALA A 434 -5.82 -0.13 18.98
C ALA A 434 -5.17 0.60 17.79
N TRP A 435 -3.83 0.76 17.80
CA TRP A 435 -3.09 1.40 16.70
C TRP A 435 -3.25 0.71 15.34
N ILE A 436 -3.58 -0.59 15.30
CA ILE A 436 -3.93 -1.31 14.06
C ILE A 436 -5.33 -0.92 13.60
N VAL A 437 -6.29 -0.83 14.52
CA VAL A 437 -7.67 -0.41 14.21
C VAL A 437 -7.68 1.04 13.71
N GLU A 438 -6.89 1.91 14.34
CA GLU A 438 -6.70 3.29 13.89
C GLU A 438 -6.02 3.34 12.51
N LEU A 439 -4.90 2.64 12.31
CA LEU A 439 -4.22 2.57 11.00
C LEU A 439 -5.15 2.10 9.88
N ILE A 440 -5.96 1.06 10.13
CA ILE A 440 -6.90 0.49 9.15
C ILE A 440 -8.04 1.45 8.80
N ASN A 441 -8.49 2.28 9.75
CA ASN A 441 -9.56 3.26 9.55
C ASN A 441 -9.05 4.66 9.11
N SER A 442 -7.73 4.88 9.17
CA SER A 442 -7.11 6.16 8.81
C SER A 442 -7.17 6.49 7.32
N HIS A 443 -6.98 7.79 7.02
CA HIS A 443 -6.81 8.32 5.68
C HIS A 443 -5.59 7.78 4.91
N LEU A 444 -4.65 7.10 5.59
CA LEU A 444 -3.38 6.64 5.01
C LEU A 444 -3.55 5.43 4.08
N VAL A 445 -4.61 4.63 4.28
CA VAL A 445 -4.83 3.33 3.62
C VAL A 445 -6.20 3.26 2.93
N GLU A 446 -6.32 2.38 1.93
CA GLU A 446 -7.60 2.01 1.33
C GLU A 446 -7.81 0.48 1.33
N SER A 447 -9.00 0.03 1.72
CA SER A 447 -9.27 -1.40 1.93
C SER A 447 -9.54 -2.11 0.62
N CYS A 448 -8.61 -2.99 0.21
CA CYS A 448 -8.77 -3.87 -0.95
C CYS A 448 -8.71 -5.35 -0.52
N PRO A 449 -9.74 -5.86 0.18
CA PRO A 449 -9.76 -7.23 0.68
C PRO A 449 -9.62 -8.23 -0.47
N ARG A 450 -9.00 -9.38 -0.19
CA ARG A 450 -8.82 -10.49 -1.15
C ARG A 450 -7.89 -10.16 -2.35
N PHE A 451 -7.32 -8.95 -2.48
CA PHE A 451 -6.41 -8.55 -3.56
C PHE A 451 -5.29 -9.57 -3.87
N SER A 452 -5.02 -9.81 -5.15
CA SER A 452 -4.00 -10.75 -5.60
C SER A 452 -3.17 -10.18 -6.75
N LYS A 453 -1.85 -10.07 -6.53
CA LYS A 453 -0.85 -9.65 -7.53
C LYS A 453 -0.93 -10.47 -8.82
N TYR A 454 -1.19 -11.77 -8.71
CA TYR A 454 -1.34 -12.68 -9.85
C TYR A 454 -2.62 -12.38 -10.66
N ILE A 455 -3.77 -12.32 -9.99
CA ILE A 455 -5.07 -12.06 -10.64
C ILE A 455 -5.06 -10.67 -11.29
N HIS A 456 -4.53 -9.65 -10.62
CA HIS A 456 -4.43 -8.33 -11.24
C HIS A 456 -3.46 -8.29 -12.44
N GLY A 457 -2.37 -9.05 -12.39
CA GLY A 457 -1.40 -9.14 -13.48
C GLY A 457 -1.99 -9.77 -14.74
N VAL A 458 -2.59 -10.96 -14.61
CA VAL A 458 -3.32 -11.60 -15.72
C VAL A 458 -4.47 -10.71 -16.20
N ALA A 459 -5.25 -10.12 -15.28
CA ALA A 459 -6.39 -9.28 -15.64
C ALA A 459 -6.04 -8.00 -16.42
N THR A 460 -4.81 -7.49 -16.31
CA THR A 460 -4.39 -6.23 -16.94
C THR A 460 -3.52 -6.46 -18.17
N LEU A 461 -2.67 -7.51 -18.16
CA LEU A 461 -1.73 -7.81 -19.24
C LEU A 461 -2.27 -8.78 -20.29
N LEU A 462 -3.24 -9.64 -19.89
CA LEU A 462 -3.74 -10.76 -20.68
C LEU A 462 -5.28 -10.71 -20.77
N GLU A 463 -5.83 -9.49 -20.78
CA GLU A 463 -7.27 -9.19 -20.83
C GLU A 463 -7.97 -9.80 -22.06
N ASP A 464 -7.23 -10.11 -23.15
CA ASP A 464 -7.75 -10.79 -24.33
C ASP A 464 -7.96 -12.30 -24.15
N LYS A 465 -7.39 -12.91 -23.10
CA LYS A 465 -7.47 -14.36 -22.83
C LYS A 465 -8.50 -14.76 -21.77
N ILE A 466 -9.10 -13.79 -21.09
CA ILE A 466 -9.98 -14.04 -19.93
C ILE A 466 -11.40 -13.49 -20.13
N GLN A 467 -12.37 -14.12 -19.47
CA GLN A 467 -13.79 -13.78 -19.56
C GLN A 467 -14.29 -12.98 -18.34
N ILE A 468 -13.72 -13.27 -17.16
CA ILE A 468 -14.15 -12.75 -15.85
C ILE A 468 -13.08 -11.80 -15.31
N LEU A 469 -13.47 -10.62 -14.84
CA LEU A 469 -12.55 -9.59 -14.30
C LEU A 469 -12.72 -9.41 -12.78
N PRO A 470 -11.66 -9.12 -12.01
CA PRO A 470 -11.75 -8.93 -10.56
C PRO A 470 -12.47 -7.62 -10.18
N PHE A 471 -13.22 -7.66 -9.08
CA PHE A 471 -14.08 -6.54 -8.63
C PHE A 471 -13.37 -5.20 -8.40
N TRP A 472 -12.06 -5.23 -8.09
CA TRP A 472 -11.27 -4.02 -7.84
C TRP A 472 -10.75 -3.35 -9.12
N LEU A 473 -10.86 -3.98 -10.29
CA LEU A 473 -10.34 -3.41 -11.53
C LEU A 473 -11.04 -2.09 -11.93
N PRO A 474 -12.38 -1.93 -11.79
CA PRO A 474 -13.07 -0.65 -12.03
C PRO A 474 -12.76 0.44 -10.98
N GLN A 475 -12.08 0.11 -9.88
CA GLN A 475 -11.64 1.09 -8.87
C GLN A 475 -10.27 1.70 -9.21
N MET A 476 -9.52 1.14 -10.17
CA MET A 476 -8.16 1.59 -10.52
C MET A 476 -8.08 3.02 -11.09
N ASP A 477 -9.18 3.56 -11.63
CA ASP A 477 -9.28 4.94 -12.13
C ASP A 477 -9.61 5.97 -11.03
N GLN A 478 -9.80 5.54 -9.77
CA GLN A 478 -10.21 6.39 -8.65
C GLN A 478 -9.00 6.78 -7.78
N ASP A 479 -8.89 8.05 -7.41
CA ASP A 479 -7.83 8.52 -6.51
C ASP A 479 -8.16 8.12 -5.07
N ILE A 480 -7.37 7.20 -4.50
CA ILE A 480 -7.59 6.63 -3.15
C ILE A 480 -7.24 7.59 -2.00
N ARG A 481 -6.74 8.81 -2.29
CA ARG A 481 -6.36 9.78 -1.28
C ARG A 481 -7.58 10.40 -0.59
N LYS A 482 -7.65 10.20 0.72
CA LYS A 482 -8.67 10.75 1.62
C LYS A 482 -8.11 12.01 2.31
N PRO A 483 -8.95 13.00 2.67
CA PRO A 483 -8.54 14.02 3.64
C PRO A 483 -8.28 13.35 5.01
N PRO A 484 -7.43 13.93 5.87
CA PRO A 484 -7.24 13.43 7.23
C PRO A 484 -8.58 13.40 7.98
N ASN A 485 -8.99 12.19 8.37
CA ASN A 485 -10.26 11.89 9.05
C ASN A 485 -10.10 11.60 10.54
N THR A 486 -8.86 11.56 11.00
CA THR A 486 -8.39 11.19 12.35
C THR A 486 -7.08 11.93 12.60
N ASP A 487 -6.78 12.32 13.84
CA ASP A 487 -5.46 12.87 14.19
C ASP A 487 -4.31 11.88 13.89
N PHE A 488 -4.64 10.57 13.86
CA PHE A 488 -3.73 9.46 13.56
C PHE A 488 -2.92 9.65 12.27
N GLY A 489 -1.61 9.76 12.47
CA GLY A 489 -0.57 10.02 11.48
C GLY A 489 0.70 10.42 12.23
N LEU A 490 1.73 10.92 11.56
CA LEU A 490 2.87 11.50 12.29
C LEU A 490 2.48 12.76 13.09
N THR A 491 1.39 13.42 12.70
CA THR A 491 0.77 14.57 13.39
C THR A 491 0.26 14.28 14.80
N SER A 492 -0.29 13.09 15.10
CA SER A 492 -0.76 12.76 16.45
C SER A 492 0.37 12.47 17.43
N PHE A 493 1.56 12.12 16.94
CA PHE A 493 2.68 11.60 17.73
C PHE A 493 3.88 12.55 17.81
N LEU A 494 3.64 13.84 17.54
CA LEU A 494 4.60 14.94 17.68
C LEU A 494 3.93 16.03 18.54
N PRO A 495 4.69 16.78 19.36
CA PRO A 495 4.09 17.80 20.23
C PRO A 495 3.31 18.84 19.40
N ARG A 496 2.12 19.26 19.87
CA ARG A 496 1.28 20.27 19.19
C ARG A 496 1.96 21.64 18.98
N ALA A 497 3.11 21.88 19.62
CA ALA A 497 3.95 23.06 19.41
C ALA A 497 4.94 22.93 18.23
N TRP A 498 5.06 21.77 17.59
CA TRP A 498 5.92 21.59 16.42
C TRP A 498 5.23 22.13 15.15
N PRO A 499 5.91 22.94 14.32
CA PRO A 499 5.34 23.49 13.09
C PRO A 499 5.27 22.40 12.00
N ILE A 500 4.25 21.55 12.06
CA ILE A 500 3.87 20.64 10.97
C ILE A 500 2.86 21.39 10.10
N GLY A 501 3.05 21.35 8.77
CA GLY A 501 2.28 22.10 7.77
C GLY A 501 0.81 21.70 7.60
N THR A 502 0.01 21.72 8.67
CA THR A 502 -1.44 21.95 8.56
C THR A 502 -1.68 23.45 8.38
N PRO A 503 -2.48 23.89 7.39
CA PRO A 503 -2.91 25.28 7.36
C PRO A 503 -3.73 25.56 8.61
N GLN A 504 -3.26 26.48 9.46
CA GLN A 504 -4.02 27.02 10.58
C GLN A 504 -5.35 27.55 10.05
N ILE A 505 -6.45 26.82 10.29
CA ILE A 505 -7.79 27.31 10.01
C ILE A 505 -7.95 28.52 10.91
N ALA A 506 -7.92 29.73 10.32
CA ALA A 506 -7.92 30.98 11.06
C ALA A 506 -9.16 31.02 11.97
N VAL A 507 -8.94 30.79 13.26
CA VAL A 507 -9.98 30.89 14.28
C VAL A 507 -10.47 32.32 14.22
N ARG A 508 -11.71 32.52 13.76
CA ARG A 508 -12.34 33.85 13.80
C ARG A 508 -12.22 34.35 15.24
N PRO A 509 -11.70 35.57 15.47
CA PRO A 509 -11.59 36.09 16.82
C PRO A 509 -12.97 36.05 17.47
N ALA A 510 -13.06 35.38 18.62
CA ALA A 510 -14.33 35.24 19.31
C ALA A 510 -14.84 36.62 19.69
N ILE A 511 -16.05 36.96 19.24
CA ILE A 511 -16.72 38.20 19.65
C ILE A 511 -16.91 38.10 21.18
N PRO A 512 -16.33 39.00 21.98
CA PRO A 512 -16.48 38.93 23.43
C PRO A 512 -17.95 39.10 23.79
N ALA A 513 -18.49 38.17 24.57
CA ALA A 513 -19.86 38.27 25.06
C ALA A 513 -20.00 39.52 25.93
N ARG A 514 -21.12 40.26 25.78
CA ARG A 514 -21.42 41.41 26.63
C ARG A 514 -21.50 40.96 28.10
N PRO A 515 -20.84 41.64 29.04
CA PRO A 515 -21.08 41.39 30.46
C PRO A 515 -22.52 41.76 30.83
N ARG A 516 -23.07 41.04 31.81
CA ARG A 516 -24.43 41.24 32.33
C ARG A 516 -24.40 42.30 33.45
N LEU A 517 -25.42 43.16 33.51
CA LEU A 517 -25.47 44.32 34.41
C LEU A 517 -26.02 43.98 35.80
N GLU A 518 -25.13 43.80 36.78
CA GLU A 518 -25.35 43.89 38.24
C GLU A 518 -24.01 44.35 38.87
N GLY A 519 -23.91 45.23 39.88
CA GLY A 519 -24.90 46.10 40.50
C GLY A 519 -24.29 46.88 41.70
N GLY A 520 -24.05 48.19 41.56
CA GLY A 520 -23.41 49.05 42.59
C GLY A 520 -21.89 48.91 42.70
N SER A 521 -21.13 49.83 43.30
CA SER A 521 -21.42 51.21 43.75
C SER A 521 -20.12 51.96 44.07
N SER A 522 -20.01 53.26 43.72
CA SER A 522 -18.88 54.19 44.00
C SER A 522 -17.49 53.75 43.43
N GLU A 523 -16.59 54.63 42.99
CA GLU A 523 -16.47 56.09 43.16
C GLU A 523 -15.85 56.76 41.91
N ILE A 524 -15.73 58.11 41.86
CA ILE A 524 -15.40 58.87 40.64
C ILE A 524 -14.08 59.66 40.78
N LYS A 525 -13.10 59.37 39.89
CA LYS A 525 -12.14 60.34 39.29
C LYS A 525 -11.45 59.67 38.08
N VAL A 526 -11.51 60.11 36.82
CA VAL A 526 -11.57 61.43 36.13
C VAL A 526 -10.18 61.93 35.70
N LEU A 527 -9.99 61.96 34.37
CA LEU A 527 -8.90 62.55 33.57
C LEU A 527 -7.50 61.91 33.68
N GLY A 528 -6.70 61.86 32.60
CA GLY A 528 -6.96 62.41 31.27
C GLY A 528 -6.00 61.93 30.15
N GLU A 529 -5.98 62.70 29.07
CA GLU A 529 -5.20 62.50 27.84
C GLU A 529 -3.67 62.47 28.11
N GLY A 530 -2.80 61.91 27.26
CA GLY A 530 -2.99 61.31 25.94
C GLY A 530 -1.93 61.82 24.93
N ALA A 531 -1.00 60.96 24.49
CA ALA A 531 -0.02 61.29 23.44
C ALA A 531 0.61 60.05 22.79
N THR A 532 0.88 60.13 21.48
CA THR A 532 1.62 59.12 20.68
C THR A 532 3.11 59.44 20.60
N THR A 533 4.01 58.43 20.63
CA THR A 533 5.31 58.49 19.91
C THR A 533 6.07 57.15 19.91
N GLY A 534 6.70 56.83 18.76
CA GLY A 534 8.05 56.23 18.60
C GLY A 534 8.44 54.91 19.31
N PRO A 535 8.92 53.87 18.59
CA PRO A 535 9.59 52.73 19.21
C PRO A 535 10.96 53.12 19.80
N LYS A 536 11.32 52.55 20.95
CA LYS A 536 12.63 52.75 21.61
C LYS A 536 13.56 51.55 21.43
N SER A 537 14.84 51.76 21.73
CA SER A 537 15.99 50.96 21.26
C SER A 537 16.26 49.66 22.03
N LEU A 538 17.10 48.81 21.41
CA LEU A 538 17.64 47.55 21.93
C LEU A 538 18.61 47.76 23.12
N SER A 539 18.07 48.08 24.31
CA SER A 539 18.88 48.23 25.53
C SER A 539 18.20 47.76 26.83
N GLU A 540 17.16 46.92 26.76
CA GLU A 540 16.55 46.28 27.95
C GLU A 540 16.44 44.75 27.77
N PHE A 541 17.58 44.05 27.86
CA PHE A 541 17.61 42.58 27.97
C PHE A 541 18.76 42.06 28.88
N GLU A 542 19.08 42.79 29.95
CA GLU A 542 19.84 42.21 31.07
C GLU A 542 18.92 41.39 32.00
N PRO A 543 19.35 40.19 32.44
CA PRO A 543 18.54 39.34 33.32
C PRO A 543 18.48 39.91 34.74
N LYS A 544 17.32 40.43 35.15
CA LYS A 544 17.07 40.93 36.51
C LYS A 544 17.28 39.80 37.54
N LYS A 545 18.11 40.05 38.56
CA LYS A 545 18.48 39.11 39.63
C LYS A 545 17.26 38.40 40.23
N PRO A 546 17.25 37.06 40.40
CA PRO A 546 16.14 36.35 41.03
C PRO A 546 15.96 36.74 42.50
N LYS A 547 14.70 36.91 42.92
CA LYS A 547 14.33 37.41 44.27
C LYS A 547 14.77 36.49 45.44
N THR A 548 15.09 35.23 45.15
CA THR A 548 15.41 34.19 46.16
C THR A 548 16.90 34.04 46.47
N MET A 549 17.79 34.76 45.78
CA MET A 549 19.24 34.61 45.94
C MET A 549 19.86 35.87 46.57
N ASP A 550 20.95 35.74 47.33
CA ASP A 550 21.63 36.91 47.91
C ASP A 550 22.44 37.72 46.87
N LYS A 551 22.67 39.01 47.15
CA LYS A 551 23.38 39.95 46.29
C LYS A 551 24.86 39.60 46.16
N ALA A 552 25.53 39.18 47.24
CA ALA A 552 26.95 38.81 47.20
C ALA A 552 27.19 37.56 46.34
N THR A 553 26.33 36.54 46.47
CA THR A 553 26.41 35.30 45.68
C THR A 553 26.24 35.57 44.19
N TYR A 554 25.28 36.43 43.81
CA TYR A 554 25.06 36.80 42.40
C TYR A 554 26.29 37.53 41.81
N GLN A 555 26.92 38.43 42.55
CA GLN A 555 28.09 39.17 42.07
C GLN A 555 29.32 38.27 41.88
N LYS A 556 29.57 37.27 42.76
CA LYS A 556 30.63 36.27 42.53
C LYS A 556 30.39 35.47 41.24
N MET A 557 29.16 34.99 41.03
CA MET A 557 28.82 34.12 39.89
C MET A 557 28.92 34.84 38.53
N MET A 558 28.70 36.15 38.50
CA MET A 558 28.92 36.97 37.30
C MET A 558 30.42 37.26 37.06
N ALA A 559 31.23 37.41 38.12
CA ALA A 559 32.67 37.64 38.01
C ALA A 559 33.45 36.41 37.52
N GLU A 560 33.08 35.19 37.92
CA GLU A 560 33.74 33.98 37.39
C GLU A 560 33.52 33.81 35.88
N ASN A 561 32.32 34.14 35.38
CA ASN A 561 31.96 34.01 33.96
C ASN A 561 32.70 35.01 33.05
N SER A 562 33.22 36.13 33.55
CA SER A 562 33.89 37.14 32.71
C SER A 562 35.34 36.81 32.32
N THR A 563 35.90 35.68 32.78
CA THR A 563 37.35 35.40 32.70
C THR A 563 37.78 34.44 31.58
N ARG A 564 36.85 33.70 30.95
CA ARG A 564 37.18 32.69 29.92
C ARG A 564 37.17 33.27 28.49
N LYS A 565 38.26 33.95 28.12
CA LYS A 565 38.51 34.39 26.72
C LYS A 565 38.75 33.21 25.76
N ARG A 566 38.30 33.39 24.51
CA ARG A 566 38.80 32.63 23.33
C ARG A 566 40.16 33.19 22.87
N PRO A 567 41.00 32.38 22.22
CA PRO A 567 41.94 32.85 21.21
C PRO A 567 41.31 32.77 19.81
N ASP A 568 41.46 33.83 19.01
CA ASP A 568 41.24 33.79 17.56
C ASP A 568 42.52 33.32 16.86
N ASN A 569 42.42 32.80 15.63
CA ASN A 569 42.91 33.55 14.47
C ASN A 569 42.41 32.96 13.13
N SER A 570 42.31 33.82 12.12
CA SER A 570 42.12 33.44 10.72
C SER A 570 43.46 33.43 9.99
N ASN A 571 43.85 32.33 9.33
CA ASN A 571 44.91 32.39 8.31
C ASN A 571 44.97 31.19 7.36
N PHE A 572 45.64 31.41 6.23
CA PHE A 572 46.20 30.45 5.27
C PHE A 572 45.27 29.56 4.42
N TYR A 573 45.22 29.89 3.13
CA TYR A 573 45.22 28.92 2.04
C TYR A 573 46.55 28.14 2.03
N GLY A 574 46.52 26.85 1.65
CA GLY A 574 47.73 26.11 1.28
C GLY A 574 47.64 24.61 1.55
N MET A 575 47.91 23.78 0.55
CA MET A 575 48.27 22.37 0.77
C MET A 575 49.76 22.27 1.12
N PRO A 576 50.17 21.19 1.81
CA PRO A 576 50.88 20.15 1.07
C PRO A 576 50.40 18.72 1.41
N ALA A 577 50.89 17.75 0.64
CA ALA A 577 50.75 16.32 0.93
C ALA A 577 51.93 15.80 1.77
N VAL A 578 51.87 14.55 2.26
CA VAL A 578 52.91 13.50 2.11
C VAL A 578 52.62 12.26 3.01
N GLN A 579 52.75 11.07 2.38
CA GLN A 579 53.05 9.72 2.90
C GLN A 579 52.38 9.15 4.19
N ALA A 580 51.96 7.89 4.07
CA ALA A 580 51.71 6.98 5.19
C ALA A 580 52.88 5.99 5.36
N ALA A 581 53.14 5.53 6.59
CA ALA A 581 54.03 4.41 6.89
C ALA A 581 53.62 3.72 8.21
N SER A 582 53.83 2.40 8.31
CA SER A 582 53.37 1.57 9.45
C SER A 582 54.52 0.84 10.18
N LYS A 583 54.37 0.67 11.50
CA LYS A 583 55.10 -0.26 12.41
C LYS A 583 54.15 -0.60 13.57
N ASN A 584 54.18 -1.73 14.31
CA ASN A 584 54.91 -3.02 14.32
C ASN A 584 54.11 -3.98 15.24
N SER A 585 54.31 -5.30 15.36
CA SER A 585 54.85 -6.40 14.53
C SER A 585 54.65 -7.74 15.33
N LEU A 586 55.36 -8.83 14.99
CA LEU A 586 55.46 -10.14 15.71
C LEU A 586 54.26 -11.11 15.60
N ALA A 587 54.43 -12.45 15.48
CA ALA A 587 55.61 -13.28 15.10
C ALA A 587 55.21 -14.76 14.80
N VAL A 588 56.21 -15.56 14.35
CA VAL A 588 56.32 -17.04 14.20
C VAL A 588 56.26 -17.56 12.73
N SER A 589 56.93 -18.68 12.43
CA SER A 589 57.82 -18.84 11.25
C SER A 589 57.84 -20.22 10.54
N HIS A 590 58.04 -20.22 9.20
CA HIS A 590 58.84 -21.11 8.29
C HIS A 590 58.95 -22.65 8.49
N PRO A 591 59.51 -23.45 7.53
CA PRO A 591 59.94 -23.23 6.12
C PRO A 591 59.22 -24.18 5.11
N LEU A 592 59.52 -24.44 3.81
CA LEU A 592 60.43 -23.97 2.71
C LEU A 592 59.51 -23.69 1.45
N VAL A 593 59.88 -23.14 0.27
CA VAL A 593 61.14 -22.74 -0.44
C VAL A 593 61.82 -23.80 -1.35
N ASP A 594 61.51 -23.80 -2.66
CA ASP A 594 62.52 -23.83 -3.75
C ASP A 594 61.99 -23.10 -5.03
N HIS A 595 62.84 -22.77 -6.00
CA HIS A 595 62.65 -21.78 -7.08
C HIS A 595 62.46 -22.44 -8.48
N GLY A 596 61.85 -21.88 -9.54
CA GLY A 596 61.97 -20.59 -10.26
C GLY A 596 62.03 -20.88 -11.80
N PRO A 597 62.22 -19.94 -12.76
CA PRO A 597 61.97 -18.50 -12.77
C PRO A 597 61.27 -17.90 -14.05
N VAL A 598 60.22 -17.10 -13.86
CA VAL A 598 60.07 -15.68 -14.32
C VAL A 598 60.37 -15.21 -15.80
N THR A 599 59.31 -14.74 -16.52
CA THR A 599 59.23 -13.67 -17.59
C THR A 599 59.74 -13.90 -19.05
N PRO A 600 59.38 -13.03 -20.06
CA PRO A 600 58.05 -12.51 -20.42
C PRO A 600 57.74 -12.47 -21.96
N LEU A 601 56.57 -11.89 -22.34
CA LEU A 601 56.04 -11.69 -23.71
C LEU A 601 56.86 -10.70 -24.60
N PRO A 602 56.72 -10.78 -25.94
CA PRO A 602 55.82 -9.82 -26.62
C PRO A 602 54.94 -10.38 -27.78
N LEU A 603 54.00 -9.56 -28.23
CA LEU A 603 53.19 -9.61 -29.48
C LEU A 603 53.41 -8.27 -30.24
N PRO A 604 52.92 -8.01 -31.49
CA PRO A 604 52.04 -8.79 -32.37
C PRO A 604 52.55 -8.91 -33.84
N GLY A 605 51.76 -9.48 -34.78
CA GLY A 605 52.05 -9.37 -36.23
C GLY A 605 51.17 -10.20 -37.18
N THR A 606 50.28 -9.52 -37.92
CA THR A 606 49.37 -10.01 -38.98
C THR A 606 50.00 -10.74 -40.18
N THR A 607 49.31 -11.74 -40.77
CA THR A 607 49.20 -11.90 -42.25
C THR A 607 48.06 -12.83 -42.72
N THR A 608 47.68 -12.64 -43.99
CA THR A 608 46.83 -13.43 -44.93
C THR A 608 46.64 -14.94 -44.66
N ALA A 609 45.44 -15.53 -44.80
CA ALA A 609 44.74 -15.94 -46.04
C ALA A 609 45.57 -16.91 -46.93
N SER A 610 45.05 -18.00 -47.53
CA SER A 610 43.70 -18.27 -48.06
C SER A 610 43.47 -19.77 -48.45
N ALA A 611 42.34 -20.07 -49.10
CA ALA A 611 42.10 -21.17 -50.07
C ALA A 611 41.87 -22.66 -49.65
N THR A 612 40.70 -23.14 -50.07
CA THR A 612 40.27 -24.51 -50.46
C THR A 612 41.18 -25.17 -51.54
N PRO A 613 41.22 -26.52 -51.76
CA PRO A 613 40.02 -27.33 -52.09
C PRO A 613 40.02 -28.85 -51.72
N ARG A 614 39.03 -29.57 -52.28
CA ARG A 614 38.71 -31.01 -52.13
C ARG A 614 39.68 -31.94 -52.89
N PRO A 615 39.66 -33.26 -52.58
CA PRO A 615 39.09 -34.22 -53.57
C PRO A 615 37.94 -35.11 -53.01
N ARG A 616 37.61 -36.22 -53.70
CA ARG A 616 36.28 -36.91 -53.70
C ARG A 616 36.43 -38.41 -54.06
N VAL A 617 35.31 -39.19 -53.98
CA VAL A 617 35.07 -40.56 -54.55
C VAL A 617 35.57 -41.69 -53.61
N ASN A 618 34.86 -42.79 -53.31
CA ASN A 618 33.58 -43.41 -53.80
C ASN A 618 32.71 -43.94 -52.59
N ASN A 619 31.68 -44.83 -52.61
CA ASN A 619 30.99 -45.66 -53.63
C ASN A 619 29.50 -46.02 -53.27
N ASN A 620 28.82 -46.65 -54.22
CA ASN A 620 27.63 -47.54 -54.26
C ASN A 620 27.38 -48.54 -53.10
N ASN A 621 26.22 -49.25 -52.95
CA ASN A 621 24.84 -49.14 -53.51
C ASN A 621 23.86 -50.07 -52.72
N ASN A 622 22.55 -49.74 -52.70
CA ASN A 622 21.44 -50.62 -53.17
C ASN A 622 20.05 -50.06 -52.79
N ASN A 623 19.05 -50.30 -53.66
CA ASN A 623 17.63 -49.96 -53.46
C ASN A 623 16.77 -51.22 -53.52
N ASN A 624 15.61 -51.22 -52.85
CA ASN A 624 14.41 -51.89 -53.36
C ASN A 624 13.12 -51.31 -52.75
N LEU A 625 11.99 -51.40 -53.46
CA LEU A 625 10.67 -50.97 -52.99
C LEU A 625 9.72 -52.18 -52.86
N MET A 626 8.77 -52.15 -51.92
CA MET A 626 7.35 -52.53 -52.13
C MET A 626 6.46 -52.22 -50.89
N ALA A 627 5.16 -52.52 -50.99
CA ALA A 627 4.05 -51.90 -50.25
C ALA A 627 3.49 -52.77 -49.07
N PRO A 628 2.51 -52.27 -48.25
CA PRO A 628 2.21 -52.82 -46.92
C PRO A 628 0.93 -53.67 -46.78
N PRO A 629 0.82 -54.50 -45.72
CA PRO A 629 -0.43 -54.95 -45.09
C PRO A 629 -0.66 -54.23 -43.74
N GLN A 630 -1.80 -53.59 -43.46
CA GLN A 630 -3.15 -54.11 -43.11
C GLN A 630 -3.39 -54.39 -41.60
N LYS A 631 -4.60 -54.04 -41.14
CA LYS A 631 -5.18 -54.40 -39.82
C LYS A 631 -5.86 -55.79 -39.89
N PRO A 632 -6.25 -56.34 -38.74
CA PRO A 632 -7.55 -57.01 -38.65
C PRO A 632 -8.50 -56.42 -37.58
N TRP A 633 -9.80 -56.42 -37.92
CA TRP A 633 -10.98 -56.85 -37.14
C TRP A 633 -10.92 -56.75 -35.60
N MET A 634 -11.77 -56.04 -34.85
CA MET A 634 -13.21 -55.74 -35.00
C MET A 634 -14.13 -56.96 -34.83
N SER A 635 -14.87 -57.00 -33.72
CA SER A 635 -16.19 -57.64 -33.61
C SER A 635 -17.15 -56.66 -32.93
N ASN A 636 -18.42 -56.68 -33.32
CA ASN A 636 -19.45 -55.73 -32.90
C ASN A 636 -20.74 -56.50 -32.62
N ARG A 637 -21.53 -56.07 -31.63
CA ARG A 637 -22.97 -56.36 -31.63
C ARG A 637 -23.77 -55.35 -30.81
N ASP A 638 -24.92 -54.98 -31.37
CA ASP A 638 -25.68 -53.78 -31.04
C ASP A 638 -26.99 -54.08 -30.31
N SER A 639 -27.55 -53.07 -29.62
CA SER A 639 -28.99 -52.83 -29.38
C SER A 639 -29.84 -53.93 -28.69
N GLN A 640 -30.64 -53.63 -27.67
CA GLN A 640 -31.89 -52.84 -27.77
C GLN A 640 -32.44 -52.42 -26.38
N ALA A 641 -33.49 -51.56 -26.40
CA ALA A 641 -34.71 -51.51 -25.57
C ALA A 641 -34.69 -51.95 -24.07
N SER A 642 -35.42 -51.33 -23.13
CA SER A 642 -36.32 -50.14 -23.12
C SER A 642 -36.80 -49.86 -21.67
N LEU A 643 -37.61 -48.81 -21.44
CA LEU A 643 -38.42 -48.53 -20.21
C LEU A 643 -37.58 -48.30 -18.92
N GLY A 644 -37.63 -47.19 -18.18
CA GLY A 644 -38.76 -46.44 -17.60
C GLY A 644 -38.45 -46.24 -16.09
N SER A 645 -38.96 -45.28 -15.31
CA SER A 645 -39.87 -44.15 -15.57
C SER A 645 -39.89 -43.14 -14.40
N GLN A 646 -39.99 -41.83 -14.70
CA GLN A 646 -40.54 -40.73 -13.83
C GLN A 646 -39.79 -40.44 -12.49
N PHE A 647 -39.88 -39.27 -11.84
CA PHE A 647 -40.61 -37.99 -12.02
C PHE A 647 -39.58 -36.85 -12.27
N SER A 648 -39.79 -35.78 -13.06
CA SER A 648 -40.79 -34.69 -12.97
C SER A 648 -40.67 -33.83 -11.70
N SER A 649 -40.73 -32.50 -11.73
CA SER A 649 -41.33 -31.58 -12.74
C SER A 649 -40.58 -30.25 -12.94
N ASN A 650 -40.82 -29.59 -14.09
CA ASN A 650 -40.49 -28.18 -14.35
C ASN A 650 -41.69 -27.25 -14.05
N LEU A 651 -41.45 -25.94 -13.93
CA LEU A 651 -42.43 -24.93 -14.36
C LEU A 651 -41.73 -23.73 -15.01
N LEU A 652 -42.28 -23.24 -16.12
CA LEU A 652 -41.71 -22.17 -16.94
C LEU A 652 -42.85 -21.43 -17.66
N MET A 653 -42.84 -20.09 -17.61
CA MET A 653 -43.62 -19.17 -18.45
C MET A 653 -42.64 -18.07 -18.91
N SER A 654 -42.40 -17.74 -20.18
CA SER A 654 -43.13 -17.88 -21.47
C SER A 654 -44.03 -16.71 -21.84
N GLU A 655 -43.42 -15.71 -22.48
CA GLU A 655 -43.96 -14.90 -23.59
C GLU A 655 -42.76 -14.44 -24.44
N LYS A 656 -42.85 -14.14 -25.74
CA LYS A 656 -43.62 -14.60 -26.91
C LYS A 656 -43.05 -13.74 -28.04
N ASN A 657 -42.72 -14.31 -29.20
CA ASN A 657 -42.19 -13.52 -30.33
C ASN A 657 -43.32 -12.81 -31.09
N ASN A 658 -42.97 -11.75 -31.82
CA ASN A 658 -43.58 -11.47 -33.12
C ASN A 658 -42.51 -10.95 -34.10
N ALA A 659 -42.73 -11.07 -35.41
CA ALA A 659 -41.72 -10.81 -36.44
C ALA A 659 -42.30 -10.25 -37.76
N GLY A 660 -41.45 -9.56 -38.53
CA GLY A 660 -41.77 -8.89 -39.81
C GLY A 660 -41.71 -7.35 -39.68
N GLY A 661 -41.31 -6.60 -40.72
CA GLY A 661 -40.68 -7.03 -41.98
C GLY A 661 -40.59 -5.89 -43.01
N GLY A 662 -39.47 -5.80 -43.74
CA GLY A 662 -39.34 -5.16 -45.06
C GLY A 662 -39.39 -3.63 -45.21
N GLY A 663 -38.33 -3.05 -45.78
CA GLY A 663 -38.49 -2.13 -46.92
C GLY A 663 -38.22 -0.62 -46.76
N LYS A 664 -37.23 -0.15 -47.55
CA LYS A 664 -37.09 1.15 -48.25
C LYS A 664 -36.97 2.51 -47.52
N ASP A 665 -35.79 3.11 -47.73
CA ASP A 665 -35.50 4.33 -48.53
C ASP A 665 -36.09 5.73 -48.20
N ASP A 666 -35.21 6.72 -48.44
CA ASP A 666 -35.41 8.17 -48.71
C ASP A 666 -35.89 9.15 -47.61
N GLY A 667 -35.28 10.35 -47.61
CA GLY A 667 -35.69 11.51 -46.80
C GLY A 667 -34.56 12.41 -46.27
N GLU A 668 -34.15 13.43 -47.03
CA GLU A 668 -33.33 14.55 -46.51
C GLU A 668 -34.20 15.57 -45.74
N GLY A 669 -33.61 16.28 -44.77
CA GLY A 669 -34.28 17.35 -44.02
C GLY A 669 -33.38 17.97 -42.95
N ALA A 670 -33.42 19.29 -42.79
CA ALA A 670 -32.38 20.06 -42.08
C ALA A 670 -32.84 20.80 -40.81
N ASP A 671 -31.81 21.31 -40.10
CA ASP A 671 -31.78 22.41 -39.14
C ASP A 671 -32.33 22.31 -37.69
N GLY A 672 -31.42 22.66 -36.76
CA GLY A 672 -31.71 23.40 -35.52
C GLY A 672 -32.08 22.59 -34.26
N LEU A 673 -31.59 22.93 -33.07
CA LEU A 673 -30.41 23.74 -32.68
C LEU A 673 -30.01 23.38 -31.22
N LEU A 674 -28.85 23.86 -30.76
CA LEU A 674 -28.43 23.98 -29.34
C LEU A 674 -28.25 22.70 -28.48
N ARG A 675 -27.00 22.19 -28.42
CA ARG A 675 -26.40 21.85 -27.10
C ARG A 675 -24.92 22.21 -27.03
N LYS A 676 -24.51 22.84 -25.91
CA LYS A 676 -23.20 23.49 -25.73
C LYS A 676 -22.02 22.51 -25.82
N LYS A 677 -21.01 22.83 -26.64
CA LYS A 677 -19.73 22.09 -26.75
C LYS A 677 -18.86 22.33 -25.51
N SER A 678 -18.59 21.30 -24.70
CA SER A 678 -17.62 21.35 -23.59
C SER A 678 -16.38 20.49 -23.88
N THR A 679 -15.49 20.99 -24.73
CA THR A 679 -14.34 20.23 -25.29
C THR A 679 -13.13 20.13 -24.36
N ILE A 680 -13.26 19.45 -23.22
CA ILE A 680 -12.11 19.08 -22.38
C ILE A 680 -11.50 17.75 -22.86
N LYS A 681 -10.46 17.83 -23.71
CA LYS A 681 -9.65 16.66 -24.11
C LYS A 681 -8.84 16.11 -22.94
N ARG A 682 -9.43 15.22 -22.12
CA ARG A 682 -8.66 14.33 -21.21
C ARG A 682 -7.71 13.47 -22.06
N ARG A 683 -6.40 13.53 -21.82
CA ARG A 683 -5.45 12.59 -22.45
C ARG A 683 -5.63 11.20 -21.85
N LYS A 684 -5.86 10.21 -22.71
CA LYS A 684 -6.06 8.79 -22.39
C LYS A 684 -4.88 8.22 -21.57
N PHE A 685 -5.16 7.46 -20.50
CA PHE A 685 -4.39 6.25 -20.21
C PHE A 685 -4.68 5.25 -21.34
N GLY A 686 -3.72 4.41 -21.72
CA GLY A 686 -3.68 3.68 -23.00
C GLY A 686 -4.70 2.54 -23.20
N PHE A 687 -6.00 2.78 -22.96
CA PHE A 687 -7.05 1.85 -23.34
C PHE A 687 -7.09 1.68 -24.86
N ARG A 688 -6.82 0.44 -25.29
CA ARG A 688 -6.80 0.03 -26.70
C ARG A 688 -8.19 0.18 -27.32
N GLU A 689 -8.23 0.58 -28.59
CA GLU A 689 -9.47 0.75 -29.34
C GLU A 689 -10.30 -0.56 -29.34
N LYS A 690 -11.63 -0.45 -29.27
CA LYS A 690 -12.51 -1.63 -29.25
C LYS A 690 -12.44 -2.36 -30.59
N ARG A 691 -11.78 -3.52 -30.61
CA ARG A 691 -11.88 -4.46 -31.75
C ARG A 691 -13.32 -5.00 -31.82
N PRO A 692 -13.94 -5.13 -33.01
CA PRO A 692 -15.20 -5.84 -33.16
C PRO A 692 -15.04 -7.32 -32.78
N GLY A 693 -16.12 -7.96 -32.33
CA GLY A 693 -16.10 -9.35 -31.84
C GLY A 693 -15.86 -9.52 -30.33
N ALA A 694 -16.00 -8.46 -29.52
CA ALA A 694 -15.81 -8.55 -28.08
C ALA A 694 -16.92 -9.38 -27.38
N VAL A 695 -16.53 -10.52 -26.80
CA VAL A 695 -17.35 -11.33 -25.88
C VAL A 695 -17.85 -10.44 -24.72
N LYS A 696 -19.11 -10.65 -24.27
CA LYS A 696 -19.68 -9.96 -23.09
C LYS A 696 -18.93 -10.36 -21.82
N ARG A 697 -17.85 -9.65 -21.48
CA ARG A 697 -17.09 -9.81 -20.24
C ARG A 697 -17.93 -9.42 -19.02
N VAL A 698 -17.78 -10.17 -17.93
CA VAL A 698 -18.49 -9.94 -16.67
C VAL A 698 -17.49 -9.68 -15.56
N THR A 699 -17.66 -8.59 -14.80
CA THR A 699 -16.91 -8.39 -13.56
C THR A 699 -17.43 -9.37 -12.51
N ALA A 700 -16.56 -10.16 -11.90
CA ALA A 700 -16.92 -11.09 -10.84
C ALA A 700 -17.69 -10.34 -9.73
N PRO A 701 -18.94 -10.72 -9.43
CA PRO A 701 -19.65 -10.12 -8.31
C PRO A 701 -18.89 -10.40 -7.01
N VAL A 702 -18.88 -9.43 -6.10
CA VAL A 702 -18.24 -9.61 -4.78
C VAL A 702 -19.03 -10.68 -4.04
N ARG A 703 -18.52 -11.91 -3.99
CA ARG A 703 -19.14 -13.02 -3.23
C ARG A 703 -19.20 -12.65 -1.75
N MET A 704 -20.35 -12.13 -1.33
CA MET A 704 -20.67 -11.73 0.04
C MET A 704 -20.64 -12.97 0.94
N GLU A 705 -20.27 -12.78 2.21
CA GLU A 705 -20.25 -13.88 3.17
C GLU A 705 -21.66 -14.10 3.73
N PRO A 706 -22.16 -15.35 3.87
CA PRO A 706 -23.54 -15.62 4.33
C PRO A 706 -23.93 -14.90 5.63
N LYS A 707 -22.95 -14.64 6.50
CA LYS A 707 -23.09 -13.85 7.74
C LYS A 707 -23.76 -12.48 7.53
N VAL A 708 -23.63 -11.86 6.36
CA VAL A 708 -24.27 -10.56 6.04
C VAL A 708 -25.79 -10.70 5.89
N PHE A 709 -26.26 -11.82 5.30
CA PHE A 709 -27.69 -12.10 5.17
C PHE A 709 -28.31 -12.41 6.54
N PHE A 710 -27.68 -13.30 7.32
CA PHE A 710 -28.10 -13.60 8.70
C PHE A 710 -28.09 -12.37 9.62
N ALA A 711 -27.20 -11.39 9.39
CA ALA A 711 -27.21 -10.12 10.12
C ALA A 711 -28.41 -9.24 9.74
N ASN A 712 -28.78 -9.17 8.46
CA ASN A 712 -29.97 -8.44 8.01
C ASN A 712 -31.26 -9.08 8.57
N GLU A 713 -31.37 -10.41 8.46
CA GLU A 713 -32.45 -11.23 9.02
C GLU A 713 -32.60 -11.02 10.53
N ARG A 714 -31.51 -11.09 11.31
CA ARG A 714 -31.54 -10.79 12.75
C ARG A 714 -32.07 -9.39 13.03
N THR A 715 -31.69 -8.38 12.25
CA THR A 715 -32.25 -7.02 12.46
C THR A 715 -33.74 -6.94 12.14
N PHE A 716 -34.23 -7.67 11.13
CA PHE A 716 -35.65 -7.76 10.84
C PHE A 716 -36.43 -8.47 11.96
N LEU A 717 -35.93 -9.61 12.45
CA LEU A 717 -36.54 -10.35 13.57
C LEU A 717 -36.63 -9.49 14.84
N ASN A 718 -35.60 -8.70 15.17
CA ASN A 718 -35.64 -7.79 16.32
C ASN A 718 -36.73 -6.71 16.18
N TRP A 719 -36.89 -6.11 14.98
CA TRP A 719 -37.96 -5.14 14.72
C TRP A 719 -39.35 -5.78 14.78
N LEU A 720 -39.49 -7.02 14.30
CA LEU A 720 -40.75 -7.76 14.34
C LEU A 720 -41.12 -8.16 15.78
N GLN A 721 -40.16 -8.66 16.58
CA GLN A 721 -40.35 -8.95 18.01
C GLN A 721 -40.83 -7.71 18.78
N PHE A 722 -40.21 -6.55 18.54
CA PHE A 722 -40.63 -5.29 19.14
C PHE A 722 -42.05 -4.87 18.70
N SER A 723 -42.39 -5.07 17.42
CA SER A 723 -43.74 -4.79 16.90
C SER A 723 -44.80 -5.71 17.53
N VAL A 724 -44.49 -6.99 17.73
CA VAL A 724 -45.38 -7.95 18.43
C VAL A 724 -45.60 -7.54 19.89
N LEU A 725 -44.56 -7.04 20.58
CA LEU A 725 -44.67 -6.56 21.96
C LEU A 725 -45.50 -5.27 22.07
N LEU A 726 -45.37 -4.32 21.15
CA LEU A 726 -46.28 -3.16 21.09
C LEU A 726 -47.72 -3.61 20.75
N GLY A 727 -47.88 -4.56 19.84
CA GLY A 727 -49.18 -5.09 19.44
C GLY A 727 -49.93 -5.79 20.57
N SER A 728 -49.24 -6.55 21.44
CA SER A 728 -49.87 -7.17 22.60
C SER A 728 -50.30 -6.15 23.65
N ILE A 729 -49.50 -5.10 23.90
CA ILE A 729 -49.88 -3.97 24.77
C ILE A 729 -51.07 -3.19 24.20
N ALA A 730 -51.10 -2.96 22.89
CA ALA A 730 -52.22 -2.30 22.22
C ALA A 730 -53.52 -3.13 22.34
N LEU A 731 -53.42 -4.46 22.18
CA LEU A 731 -54.54 -5.39 22.29
C LEU A 731 -55.08 -5.51 23.73
N THR A 732 -54.21 -5.53 24.75
CA THR A 732 -54.69 -5.55 26.15
C THR A 732 -55.37 -4.24 26.54
N LEU A 733 -54.87 -3.09 26.06
CA LEU A 733 -55.52 -1.78 26.26
C LEU A 733 -56.86 -1.66 25.54
N LEU A 734 -57.04 -2.32 24.39
CA LEU A 734 -58.33 -2.38 23.69
C LEU A 734 -59.34 -3.31 24.40
N ASN A 735 -58.90 -4.48 24.85
CA ASN A 735 -59.79 -5.48 25.46
C ASN A 735 -60.19 -5.15 26.91
N PHE A 736 -59.24 -4.66 27.71
CA PHE A 736 -59.40 -4.48 29.16
C PHE A 736 -59.32 -3.02 29.64
N GLY A 737 -59.11 -2.07 28.74
CA GLY A 737 -59.05 -0.65 29.08
C GLY A 737 -60.42 0.05 29.07
N ASP A 738 -60.52 1.12 29.86
CA ASP A 738 -61.58 2.13 29.78
C ASP A 738 -61.58 2.81 28.41
N ASP A 739 -62.63 3.57 28.06
CA ASP A 739 -62.75 4.18 26.72
C ASP A 739 -61.58 5.09 26.31
N MET A 740 -60.92 5.76 27.26
CA MET A 740 -59.71 6.56 26.98
C MET A 740 -58.47 5.66 26.74
N SER A 741 -58.40 4.52 27.43
CA SER A 741 -57.39 3.49 27.25
C SER A 741 -57.60 2.74 25.93
N ARG A 742 -58.85 2.53 25.49
CA ARG A 742 -59.20 1.99 24.17
C ARG A 742 -58.76 2.91 23.03
N ILE A 743 -59.00 4.22 23.14
CA ILE A 743 -58.48 5.21 22.17
C ILE A 743 -56.94 5.15 22.10
N SER A 744 -56.28 5.05 23.26
CA SER A 744 -54.81 4.91 23.34
C SER A 744 -54.33 3.61 22.69
N GLY A 745 -55.01 2.48 22.93
CA GLY A 745 -54.74 1.19 22.30
C GLY A 745 -54.93 1.23 20.78
N ALA A 746 -55.98 1.89 20.28
CA ALA A 746 -56.22 2.07 18.85
C ALA A 746 -55.05 2.83 18.18
N VAL A 747 -54.59 3.94 18.77
CA VAL A 747 -53.41 4.69 18.29
C VAL A 747 -52.15 3.80 18.29
N LEU A 748 -51.96 2.99 19.34
CA LEU A 748 -50.83 2.04 19.40
C LEU A 748 -50.91 0.94 18.34
N THR A 749 -52.10 0.42 17.98
CA THR A 749 -52.21 -0.56 16.87
C THR A 749 -51.77 0.03 15.53
N VAL A 750 -52.11 1.29 15.24
CA VAL A 750 -51.67 1.98 14.02
C VAL A 750 -50.15 2.16 14.01
N ILE A 751 -49.56 2.57 15.14
CA ILE A 751 -48.10 2.67 15.29
C ILE A 751 -47.42 1.30 15.08
N THR A 752 -48.00 0.22 15.61
CA THR A 752 -47.51 -1.16 15.43
C THR A 752 -47.54 -1.61 13.97
N LEU A 753 -48.63 -1.34 13.24
CA LEU A 753 -48.73 -1.67 11.81
C LEU A 753 -47.70 -0.89 10.98
N LEU A 754 -47.52 0.41 11.27
CA LEU A 754 -46.50 1.22 10.62
C LEU A 754 -45.08 0.72 10.92
N ALA A 755 -44.78 0.31 12.16
CA ALA A 755 -43.49 -0.28 12.53
C ALA A 755 -43.22 -1.61 11.80
N MET A 756 -44.25 -2.45 11.63
CA MET A 756 -44.14 -3.72 10.90
C MET A 756 -43.88 -3.51 9.40
N VAL A 757 -44.60 -2.57 8.76
CA VAL A 757 -44.35 -2.19 7.36
C VAL A 757 -42.96 -1.57 7.19
N TYR A 758 -42.52 -0.74 8.15
CA TYR A 758 -41.18 -0.15 8.16
C TYR A 758 -40.07 -1.22 8.26
N ALA A 759 -40.25 -2.23 9.12
CA ALA A 759 -39.31 -3.35 9.26
C ALA A 759 -39.13 -4.13 7.95
N LEU A 760 -40.23 -4.43 7.26
CA LEU A 760 -40.22 -5.09 5.95
C LEU A 760 -39.58 -4.20 4.87
N GLY A 761 -39.92 -2.91 4.85
CA GLY A 761 -39.32 -1.91 3.96
C GLY A 761 -37.80 -1.78 4.14
N ILE A 762 -37.31 -1.77 5.39
CA ILE A 762 -35.88 -1.84 5.69
C ILE A 762 -35.27 -3.16 5.23
N PHE A 763 -35.91 -4.31 5.50
CA PHE A 763 -35.37 -5.62 5.13
C PHE A 763 -35.14 -5.73 3.63
N HIS A 764 -36.14 -5.37 2.81
CA HIS A 764 -36.02 -5.35 1.35
C HIS A 764 -35.03 -4.28 0.86
N THR A 765 -35.02 -3.09 1.46
CA THR A 765 -34.06 -2.03 1.10
C THR A 765 -32.63 -2.46 1.41
N ARG A 766 -32.37 -3.10 2.55
CA ARG A 766 -31.05 -3.64 2.92
C ARG A 766 -30.67 -4.82 2.04
N LEU A 767 -31.58 -5.76 1.77
CA LEU A 767 -31.36 -6.90 0.87
C LEU A 767 -31.02 -6.43 -0.55
N SER A 768 -31.76 -5.46 -1.08
CA SER A 768 -31.47 -4.82 -2.37
C SER A 768 -30.11 -4.10 -2.36
N ASN A 769 -29.79 -3.32 -1.31
CA ASN A 769 -28.48 -2.68 -1.18
C ASN A 769 -27.33 -3.70 -1.10
N ILE A 770 -27.50 -4.81 -0.36
CA ILE A 770 -26.53 -5.92 -0.27
C ILE A 770 -26.28 -6.52 -1.66
N LEU A 771 -27.35 -6.84 -2.40
CA LEU A 771 -27.23 -7.41 -3.75
C LEU A 771 -26.71 -6.40 -4.79
N SER A 772 -26.79 -5.10 -4.52
CA SER A 772 -26.33 -4.03 -5.42
C SER A 772 -24.83 -3.71 -5.27
N THR A 773 -24.10 -3.69 -6.37
CA THR A 773 -22.63 -3.52 -6.41
C THR A 773 -22.15 -2.07 -6.26
N LYS A 774 -22.82 -1.22 -5.46
CA LYS A 774 -22.45 0.20 -5.28
C LYS A 774 -21.56 0.41 -4.04
N PRO A 775 -20.42 1.14 -4.11
CA PRO A 775 -19.32 0.90 -3.16
C PRO A 775 -19.39 1.67 -1.84
N ASN A 776 -20.35 2.56 -1.64
CA ASN A 776 -20.29 3.54 -0.56
C ASN A 776 -21.69 3.95 -0.04
N ARG A 777 -22.20 3.21 0.96
CA ARG A 777 -23.41 3.54 1.73
C ARG A 777 -23.23 3.14 3.19
N GLN A 778 -23.70 3.99 4.10
CA GLN A 778 -23.73 3.74 5.53
C GLN A 778 -24.91 2.82 5.87
N PHE A 779 -24.68 1.76 6.67
CA PHE A 779 -25.72 0.81 7.07
C PHE A 779 -26.58 1.28 8.28
N HIS A 780 -26.20 2.41 8.88
CA HIS A 780 -26.86 3.01 10.03
C HIS A 780 -28.19 3.65 9.63
N ASP A 781 -29.29 3.07 10.11
CA ASP A 781 -30.56 3.79 10.17
C ASP A 781 -30.51 4.77 11.35
N ARG A 782 -30.68 6.07 11.04
CA ARG A 782 -30.76 7.16 12.03
C ARG A 782 -32.18 7.69 12.22
N LEU A 783 -33.13 7.26 11.37
CA LEU A 783 -34.47 7.84 11.26
C LEU A 783 -35.54 6.92 11.86
N GLY A 784 -35.42 5.60 11.72
CA GLY A 784 -36.40 4.65 12.27
C GLY A 784 -36.54 4.72 13.79
N PRO A 785 -35.46 4.53 14.57
CA PRO A 785 -35.53 4.59 16.02
C PRO A 785 -35.96 5.96 16.55
N THR A 786 -35.52 7.05 15.91
CA THR A 786 -35.86 8.42 16.34
C THR A 786 -37.31 8.76 16.05
N ALA A 787 -37.83 8.42 14.87
CA ALA A 787 -39.25 8.57 14.55
C ALA A 787 -40.14 7.74 15.48
N LEU A 788 -39.78 6.48 15.74
CA LEU A 788 -40.57 5.61 16.61
C LEU A 788 -40.61 6.12 18.06
N CYS A 789 -39.51 6.62 18.61
CA CYS A 789 -39.50 7.26 19.93
C CYS A 789 -40.42 8.49 19.98
N VAL A 790 -40.47 9.30 18.92
CA VAL A 790 -41.39 10.46 18.84
C VAL A 790 -42.85 10.01 18.80
N PHE A 791 -43.21 8.98 18.01
CA PHE A 791 -44.58 8.47 17.97
C PHE A 791 -45.02 7.84 19.30
N LEU A 792 -44.16 7.06 19.96
CA LEU A 792 -44.46 6.53 21.30
C LEU A 792 -44.59 7.65 22.34
N PHE A 793 -43.70 8.64 22.34
CA PHE A 793 -43.80 9.77 23.25
C PHE A 793 -45.11 10.56 23.04
N GLY A 794 -45.52 10.77 21.78
CA GLY A 794 -46.82 11.36 21.45
C GLY A 794 -48.02 10.55 21.97
N ALA A 795 -47.99 9.22 21.83
CA ALA A 795 -49.05 8.35 22.34
C ALA A 795 -49.14 8.36 23.89
N TYR A 796 -48.00 8.29 24.59
CA TYR A 796 -47.96 8.41 26.06
C TYR A 796 -48.36 9.81 26.53
N PHE A 797 -47.93 10.86 25.85
CA PHE A 797 -48.33 12.24 26.16
C PHE A 797 -49.85 12.42 26.00
N LEU A 798 -50.47 11.86 24.95
CA LEU A 798 -51.92 11.90 24.77
C LEU A 798 -52.67 11.18 25.90
N ASN A 799 -52.19 10.01 26.35
CA ASN A 799 -52.77 9.30 27.50
C ASN A 799 -52.64 10.11 28.81
N PHE A 800 -51.50 10.76 29.03
CA PHE A 800 -51.28 11.61 30.21
C PHE A 800 -52.15 12.88 30.17
N TYR A 801 -52.17 13.58 29.04
CA TYR A 801 -52.93 14.83 28.83
C TYR A 801 -54.45 14.61 28.98
N THR A 802 -54.98 13.52 28.41
CA THR A 802 -56.41 13.17 28.55
C THR A 802 -56.80 12.78 29.98
N LYS A 803 -55.88 12.23 30.79
CA LYS A 803 -56.09 12.06 32.23
C LYS A 803 -55.98 13.38 33.00
N PHE A 804 -55.02 14.23 32.67
CA PHE A 804 -54.77 15.50 33.37
C PHE A 804 -55.95 16.48 33.28
N ILE A 805 -56.55 16.63 32.09
CA ILE A 805 -57.74 17.50 31.88
C ILE A 805 -58.96 17.04 32.67
N ARG A 806 -59.06 15.73 32.97
CA ARG A 806 -60.31 15.10 33.45
C ARG A 806 -60.37 14.82 34.94
N THR A 807 -59.50 15.46 35.72
CA THR A 807 -59.68 15.58 37.17
C THR A 807 -60.91 16.46 37.44
N PRO A 808 -61.99 15.94 38.07
CA PRO A 808 -63.13 16.77 38.43
C PRO A 808 -62.74 17.75 39.53
N ALA A 809 -63.34 18.94 39.53
CA ALA A 809 -63.34 19.79 40.72
C ALA A 809 -64.00 19.04 41.90
N PRO A 810 -63.54 19.22 43.15
CA PRO A 810 -64.12 18.54 44.29
C PRO A 810 -65.59 18.94 44.45
N ALA A 811 -66.49 17.95 44.44
CA ALA A 811 -67.89 18.17 44.77
C ALA A 811 -68.00 18.59 46.23
N ALA A 812 -68.73 19.67 46.51
CA ALA A 812 -69.09 20.02 47.88
C ALA A 812 -70.02 18.94 48.45
N ALA A 813 -69.68 18.42 49.63
CA ALA A 813 -70.64 17.72 50.47
C ALA A 813 -71.65 18.73 51.05
N PRO A 814 -72.87 18.29 51.40
CA PRO A 814 -73.89 19.14 52.05
C PRO A 814 -73.49 19.58 53.46
#